data_AF-A0A093XNZ5-F1
#
_entry.id   AF-A0A093XNZ5-F1
#
_cell.length_a   1.000
_cell.length_b   1.000
_cell.length_c   1.000
_cell.angle_alpha   90.00
_cell.angle_beta   90.00
_cell.angle_gamma   90.00
#
_symmetry.space_group_name_H-M   'P 1'
#
loop_
_entity.id
_entity.type
_entity.pdbx_description
1 polymer ?
#
loop_
_entity_poly.entity_id
_entity_poly.type
_entity_poly.pdbx_seq_one_letter_code
_entity_poly.pdbx_strand_id
1 'polypeptide(L)'
;MQPLTTTSTILPLVLTIFGVQIARLWRNYAQAKKTGLPVIVTPLLETQILAQIATPFLRAVYLKYLDQGKGWPRWCRFMIHDWSWEDRRRAHEEYGDVFVVVSTEGTICYSADAKMGWDVMNRRLDFTKPRDKYKLLELYGPNVGTAEGAEFSFHVRITGPPFSDGSGVNELVWSETMCQTRNILRKWEQEAPGDFQNDINALTLAVISFAGFGRKLESVTEQSHEIPSGYNMSFFQAVRVTTAYMFAILLIPGWLMKITPLAKAQIAYAQLDKYLREMISKERVAIESGGTVKSRGPTGNLLQSVLQSSYDYVQKGEQQKTEEKAKKHGFTENEVLGNLFIFLLAGYETTANAIAYGLTVLALEPSLQKRVAAEVDHVWSNAEAQGRSELTYDDDFSQLKYLYGFMYEIFRLYPGVTIIAKMCENTQNVEVGTTTHILPPGCRVYLSTPAVHYNDDYWENATELKPERWSEAYSYGNGGADTTSSGGHTGNPTSNDSKQTKSSSIAADKAHQRRGTLITFSDGARSCRGRKFAQAEYVAFFAALLYEFEVRLAEGVDRDQGRGWSLRGERGGRVDVGDFMASTSGSNQSRSSSAPFRNKAWRAKNNKETINVVIPKILKASPRAQSAISRSKLIPYTPSFEPLKKDPASESPPSDAPALPRISVIQSDTYDAAIAVISAKPGIRVGVLNMASSYQPGGGVLKGSLAQEESLCSRSTLYPSLQENFYRLPTLSAVYSPDIAVFRNSELNATAVLPKEEWTFVDVISCAALKGPYVDVNAEGRKVYAREKDRETMTLKVRLILQVAREAGLTHLVLGALGCGAYGNPPGEVAKIFKKAICGDKRKHGYAEGIEEIVFAIFDDGENLRVFREEFS
;
A
#
# COMPACT_ATOMS: atom_id res chain seq x y z
N MET A 1 -44.15 -37.04 -40.36
CA MET A 1 -43.58 -36.50 -39.11
C MET A 1 -44.72 -35.83 -38.34
N GLN A 2 -45.23 -36.48 -37.28
CA GLN A 2 -46.22 -35.88 -36.38
C GLN A 2 -45.52 -34.87 -35.45
N PRO A 3 -46.13 -33.71 -35.14
CA PRO A 3 -45.55 -32.76 -34.20
C PRO A 3 -45.66 -33.33 -32.79
N LEU A 4 -44.53 -33.55 -32.14
CA LEU A 4 -44.47 -33.97 -30.74
C LEU A 4 -45.21 -32.96 -29.86
N THR A 5 -46.20 -33.47 -29.14
CA THR A 5 -46.97 -32.91 -28.03
C THR A 5 -46.08 -32.55 -26.84
N THR A 6 -45.19 -31.57 -27.01
CA THR A 6 -44.30 -31.06 -25.95
C THR A 6 -45.05 -30.27 -24.86
N THR A 7 -46.23 -29.73 -25.15
CA THR A 7 -47.02 -28.94 -24.19
C THR A 7 -47.73 -29.78 -23.11
N SER A 8 -48.03 -31.07 -23.37
CA SER A 8 -48.80 -31.92 -22.45
C SER A 8 -47.99 -32.43 -21.24
N THR A 9 -46.66 -32.52 -21.36
CA THR A 9 -45.77 -33.00 -20.29
C THR A 9 -45.09 -31.88 -19.50
N ILE A 10 -44.92 -30.69 -20.08
CA ILE A 10 -44.28 -29.55 -19.41
C ILE A 10 -45.19 -28.96 -18.32
N LEU A 11 -46.49 -28.83 -18.58
CA LEU A 11 -47.42 -28.23 -17.62
C LEU A 11 -47.55 -29.04 -16.30
N PRO A 12 -47.72 -30.38 -16.31
CA PRO A 12 -47.71 -31.19 -15.10
C PRO A 12 -46.38 -31.10 -14.34
N LEU A 13 -45.25 -31.06 -15.06
CA LEU A 13 -43.93 -30.94 -14.46
C LEU A 13 -43.76 -29.59 -13.74
N VAL A 14 -44.16 -28.49 -14.38
CA VAL A 14 -44.12 -27.14 -13.77
C VAL A 14 -45.04 -27.06 -12.55
N LEU A 15 -46.26 -27.59 -12.64
CA LEU A 15 -47.20 -27.63 -11.51
C LEU A 15 -46.66 -28.50 -10.35
N THR A 16 -46.00 -29.62 -10.65
CA THR A 16 -45.38 -30.47 -9.64
C THR A 16 -44.22 -29.74 -8.95
N ILE A 17 -43.34 -29.08 -9.72
CA ILE A 17 -42.24 -28.27 -9.17
C ILE A 17 -42.82 -27.18 -8.26
N PHE A 18 -43.82 -26.44 -8.74
CA PHE A 18 -44.46 -25.37 -7.97
C PHE A 18 -45.11 -25.89 -6.69
N GLY A 19 -45.84 -27.00 -6.76
CA GLY A 19 -46.44 -27.67 -5.60
C GLY A 19 -45.40 -28.11 -4.57
N VAL A 20 -44.27 -28.68 -5.01
CA VAL A 20 -43.16 -29.05 -4.12
C VAL A 20 -42.54 -27.82 -3.46
N GLN A 21 -42.35 -26.71 -4.20
CA GLN A 21 -41.80 -25.48 -3.63
C GLN A 21 -42.74 -24.85 -2.60
N ILE A 22 -44.06 -24.82 -2.86
CA ILE A 22 -45.05 -24.36 -1.88
C ILE A 22 -45.03 -25.23 -0.63
N ALA A 23 -45.00 -26.55 -0.78
CA ALA A 23 -44.96 -27.48 0.36
C ALA A 23 -43.69 -27.27 1.21
N ARG A 24 -42.53 -27.04 0.57
CA ARG A 24 -41.28 -26.71 1.25
C ARG A 24 -41.37 -25.38 1.99
N LEU A 25 -41.87 -24.33 1.34
CA LEU A 25 -42.06 -23.01 1.96
C LEU A 25 -42.97 -23.11 3.19
N TRP A 26 -44.09 -23.82 3.06
CA TRP A 26 -45.04 -23.98 4.17
C TRP A 26 -44.43 -24.76 5.33
N ARG A 27 -43.65 -25.82 5.05
CA ARG A 27 -42.90 -26.56 6.07
C ARG A 27 -41.90 -25.65 6.80
N ASN A 28 -41.10 -24.88 6.08
CA ASN A 28 -40.11 -23.98 6.67
C ASN A 28 -40.79 -22.88 7.49
N TYR A 29 -41.91 -22.33 6.98
CA TYR A 29 -42.70 -21.32 7.68
C TYR A 29 -43.31 -21.88 8.98
N ALA A 30 -43.87 -23.09 8.94
CA ALA A 30 -44.42 -23.76 10.11
C ALA A 30 -43.33 -24.04 11.17
N GLN A 31 -42.12 -24.40 10.75
CA GLN A 31 -40.98 -24.56 11.66
C GLN A 31 -40.51 -23.22 12.25
N ALA A 32 -40.39 -22.18 11.43
CA ALA A 32 -40.01 -20.84 11.87
C ALA A 32 -41.01 -20.26 12.87
N LYS A 33 -42.32 -20.45 12.66
CA LYS A 33 -43.36 -19.99 13.59
C LYS A 33 -43.25 -20.62 14.98
N LYS A 34 -42.72 -21.84 15.09
CA LYS A 34 -42.48 -22.51 16.39
C LYS A 34 -41.35 -21.89 17.20
N THR A 35 -40.49 -21.07 16.59
CA THR A 35 -39.40 -20.39 17.31
C THR A 35 -39.93 -19.31 18.27
N GLY A 36 -41.13 -18.78 18.02
CA GLY A 36 -41.70 -17.64 18.76
C GLY A 36 -41.08 -16.28 18.36
N LEU A 37 -40.16 -16.25 17.41
CA LEU A 37 -39.55 -15.02 16.87
C LEU A 37 -40.41 -14.45 15.72
N PRO A 38 -40.30 -13.14 15.42
CA PRO A 38 -40.90 -12.54 14.23
C PRO A 38 -40.48 -13.29 12.96
N VAL A 39 -41.45 -13.65 12.11
CA VAL A 39 -41.21 -14.44 10.88
C VAL A 39 -41.54 -13.63 9.64
N ILE A 40 -40.57 -13.52 8.73
CA ILE A 40 -40.69 -12.84 7.44
C ILE A 40 -40.55 -13.87 6.33
N VAL A 41 -41.41 -13.77 5.31
CA VAL A 41 -41.34 -14.64 4.12
C VAL A 41 -40.72 -13.87 2.97
N THR A 42 -39.69 -14.45 2.35
CA THR A 42 -39.01 -13.89 1.17
C THR A 42 -39.08 -14.87 -0.01
N PRO A 43 -39.21 -14.38 -1.27
CA PRO A 43 -39.23 -15.24 -2.45
C PRO A 43 -37.97 -16.11 -2.57
N LEU A 44 -36.80 -15.52 -2.35
CA LEU A 44 -35.50 -16.19 -2.33
C LEU A 44 -34.68 -15.70 -1.13
N LEU A 45 -33.83 -16.57 -0.59
CA LEU A 45 -32.78 -16.16 0.36
C LEU A 45 -31.54 -15.67 -0.38
N GLU A 46 -30.78 -14.76 0.24
CA GLU A 46 -29.49 -14.28 -0.28
C GLU A 46 -28.47 -15.41 -0.54
N THR A 47 -28.67 -16.59 0.04
CA THR A 47 -27.82 -17.77 -0.14
C THR A 47 -28.10 -18.53 -1.43
N GLN A 48 -29.24 -18.29 -2.09
CA GLN A 48 -29.65 -19.05 -3.28
C GLN A 48 -28.97 -18.51 -4.54
N ILE A 49 -28.60 -19.40 -5.47
CA ILE A 49 -27.96 -19.02 -6.75
C ILE A 49 -28.84 -18.05 -7.55
N LEU A 50 -30.16 -18.29 -7.58
CA LEU A 50 -31.09 -17.40 -8.30
C LEU A 50 -31.12 -15.99 -7.70
N ALA A 51 -30.94 -15.87 -6.38
CA ALA A 51 -30.86 -14.58 -5.71
C ALA A 51 -29.55 -13.85 -6.04
N GLN A 52 -28.44 -14.58 -6.14
CA GLN A 52 -27.14 -14.04 -6.59
C GLN A 52 -27.20 -13.54 -8.04
N ILE A 53 -27.89 -14.26 -8.93
CA ILE A 53 -28.11 -13.83 -10.33
C ILE A 53 -29.03 -12.60 -10.38
N ALA A 54 -30.05 -12.54 -9.53
CA ALA A 54 -30.98 -11.41 -9.47
C ALA A 54 -30.35 -10.15 -8.85
N THR A 55 -29.37 -10.31 -7.97
CA THR A 55 -28.77 -9.21 -7.19
C THR A 55 -28.24 -8.05 -8.06
N PRO A 56 -27.42 -8.27 -9.11
CA PRO A 56 -26.94 -7.18 -9.98
C PRO A 56 -28.08 -6.41 -10.64
N PHE A 57 -29.13 -7.11 -11.09
CA PHE A 57 -30.30 -6.49 -11.71
C PHE A 57 -31.09 -5.65 -10.70
N LEU A 58 -31.38 -6.20 -9.53
CA LEU A 58 -32.11 -5.49 -8.48
C LEU A 58 -31.32 -4.28 -7.96
N ARG A 59 -29.98 -4.41 -7.83
CA ARG A 59 -29.09 -3.28 -7.53
C ARG A 59 -29.17 -2.20 -8.59
N ALA A 60 -29.15 -2.54 -9.88
CA ALA A 60 -29.27 -1.56 -10.95
C ALA A 60 -30.63 -0.84 -10.95
N VAL A 61 -31.73 -1.56 -10.69
CA VAL A 61 -33.09 -1.00 -10.64
C VAL A 61 -33.28 -0.06 -9.44
N TYR A 62 -32.80 -0.46 -8.26
CA TYR A 62 -33.06 0.26 -7.00
C TYR A 62 -31.91 1.19 -6.57
N LEU A 63 -30.88 1.40 -7.40
CA LEU A 63 -29.73 2.23 -7.05
C LEU A 63 -30.14 3.63 -6.57
N LYS A 64 -31.03 4.30 -7.32
CA LYS A 64 -31.55 5.63 -6.94
C LYS A 64 -32.37 5.64 -5.65
N TYR A 65 -33.00 4.52 -5.31
CA TYR A 65 -33.77 4.36 -4.09
C TYR A 65 -32.85 4.20 -2.88
N LEU A 66 -31.76 3.43 -3.06
CA LEU A 66 -30.69 3.29 -2.08
C LEU A 66 -29.95 4.61 -1.85
N ASP A 67 -29.62 5.34 -2.93
CA ASP A 67 -29.01 6.69 -2.92
C ASP A 67 -29.89 7.79 -2.29
N GLN A 68 -31.10 7.45 -1.82
CA GLN A 68 -31.94 8.36 -1.02
C GLN A 68 -31.97 7.95 0.46
N GLY A 69 -31.18 6.94 0.83
CA GLY A 69 -31.08 6.45 2.18
C GLY A 69 -32.35 5.71 2.61
N LYS A 70 -33.12 5.15 1.67
CA LYS A 70 -34.40 4.46 1.96
C LYS A 70 -34.24 2.95 2.20
N GLY A 71 -33.01 2.44 2.14
CA GLY A 71 -32.70 1.02 2.28
C GLY A 71 -33.31 0.17 1.16
N TRP A 72 -33.38 -1.14 1.36
CA TRP A 72 -33.97 -2.05 0.38
C TRP A 72 -35.50 -2.14 0.50
N PRO A 73 -36.25 -2.24 -0.63
CA PRO A 73 -37.66 -2.56 -0.61
C PRO A 73 -37.93 -3.89 0.11
N ARG A 74 -38.96 -3.92 0.95
CA ARG A 74 -39.28 -5.07 1.83
C ARG A 74 -39.37 -6.41 1.09
N TRP A 75 -39.90 -6.42 -0.13
CA TRP A 75 -40.14 -7.64 -0.90
C TRP A 75 -38.86 -8.33 -1.41
N CYS A 76 -37.78 -7.57 -1.63
CA CYS A 76 -36.52 -8.09 -2.17
C CYS A 76 -35.33 -7.96 -1.22
N ARG A 77 -35.45 -7.22 -0.11
CA ARG A 77 -34.41 -6.97 0.88
C ARG A 77 -33.52 -8.19 1.16
N PHE A 78 -34.13 -9.30 1.57
CA PHE A 78 -33.40 -10.51 1.98
C PHE A 78 -32.99 -11.43 0.81
N MET A 79 -33.25 -11.03 -0.43
CA MET A 79 -32.74 -11.68 -1.64
C MET A 79 -31.38 -11.10 -2.05
N ILE A 80 -31.04 -9.91 -1.58
CA ILE A 80 -29.85 -9.20 -2.02
C ILE A 80 -28.65 -9.61 -1.19
N HIS A 81 -27.56 -10.02 -1.86
CA HIS A 81 -26.30 -10.24 -1.17
C HIS A 81 -25.81 -8.92 -0.53
N ASP A 82 -25.45 -8.99 0.75
CA ASP A 82 -24.89 -7.90 1.55
C ASP A 82 -25.87 -6.77 1.89
N TRP A 83 -27.17 -7.03 1.77
CA TRP A 83 -28.25 -6.08 2.11
C TRP A 83 -28.09 -5.41 3.48
N SER A 84 -27.52 -6.15 4.46
CA SER A 84 -27.32 -5.68 5.83
C SER A 84 -26.41 -4.45 5.93
N TRP A 85 -25.51 -4.24 4.97
CA TRP A 85 -24.66 -3.05 4.92
C TRP A 85 -25.48 -1.80 4.59
N GLU A 86 -26.27 -1.85 3.53
CA GLU A 86 -27.06 -0.67 3.11
C GLU A 86 -28.25 -0.42 4.04
N ASP A 87 -28.82 -1.46 4.63
CA ASP A 87 -29.91 -1.31 5.61
C ASP A 87 -29.41 -0.92 7.00
N ARG A 88 -28.16 -1.25 7.34
CA ARG A 88 -27.60 -1.11 8.69
C ARG A 88 -28.53 -1.76 9.73
N ARG A 89 -29.25 -0.95 10.50
CA ARG A 89 -30.18 -1.40 11.54
C ARG A 89 -31.65 -1.33 11.12
N ARG A 90 -32.00 -0.78 9.94
CA ARG A 90 -33.41 -0.59 9.51
C ARG A 90 -34.27 -1.85 9.60
N ALA A 91 -33.76 -2.99 9.16
CA ALA A 91 -34.52 -4.25 9.25
C ALA A 91 -34.75 -4.68 10.71
N HIS A 92 -33.79 -4.42 11.60
CA HIS A 92 -33.91 -4.71 13.03
C HIS A 92 -34.79 -3.69 13.77
N GLU A 93 -34.84 -2.44 13.31
CA GLU A 93 -35.84 -1.46 13.79
C GLU A 93 -37.26 -1.88 13.38
N GLU A 94 -37.42 -2.46 12.19
CA GLU A 94 -38.73 -2.88 11.68
C GLU A 94 -39.24 -4.18 12.30
N TYR A 95 -38.36 -5.18 12.45
CA TYR A 95 -38.73 -6.54 12.84
C TYR A 95 -38.24 -6.96 14.24
N GLY A 96 -37.53 -6.07 14.95
CA GLY A 96 -36.89 -6.36 16.23
C GLY A 96 -35.44 -6.82 16.10
N ASP A 97 -34.73 -6.87 17.23
CA ASP A 97 -33.30 -7.23 17.25
C ASP A 97 -33.04 -8.64 16.72
N VAL A 98 -33.98 -9.57 16.89
CA VAL A 98 -33.88 -10.94 16.42
C VAL A 98 -35.14 -11.33 15.64
N PHE A 99 -34.96 -11.73 14.39
CA PHE A 99 -36.06 -12.17 13.53
C PHE A 99 -35.64 -13.29 12.58
N VAL A 100 -36.63 -13.99 12.04
CA VAL A 100 -36.43 -15.17 11.20
C VAL A 100 -36.97 -14.92 9.80
N VAL A 101 -36.11 -15.10 8.79
CA VAL A 101 -36.46 -15.01 7.38
C VAL A 101 -36.58 -16.41 6.79
N VAL A 102 -37.66 -16.66 6.07
CA VAL A 102 -38.04 -17.97 5.53
C VAL A 102 -38.21 -17.90 4.03
N SER A 103 -37.69 -18.91 3.35
CA SER A 103 -37.97 -19.17 1.93
C SER A 103 -38.13 -20.67 1.66
N THR A 104 -38.24 -21.04 0.39
CA THR A 104 -38.39 -22.41 -0.08
C THR A 104 -37.20 -23.32 0.26
N GLU A 105 -35.99 -22.76 0.35
CA GLU A 105 -34.75 -23.51 0.59
C GLU A 105 -34.41 -23.66 2.08
N GLY A 106 -34.90 -22.77 2.95
CA GLY A 106 -34.62 -22.87 4.38
C GLY A 106 -34.99 -21.61 5.16
N THR A 107 -34.33 -21.47 6.32
CA THR A 107 -34.63 -20.47 7.34
C THR A 107 -33.35 -19.83 7.87
N ILE A 108 -33.30 -18.51 7.92
CA ILE A 108 -32.18 -17.72 8.46
C ILE A 108 -32.69 -16.86 9.62
N CYS A 109 -32.11 -17.03 10.80
CA CYS A 109 -32.30 -16.17 11.96
C CYS A 109 -31.26 -15.03 11.91
N TYR A 110 -31.70 -13.79 11.75
CA TYR A 110 -30.86 -12.61 11.84
C TYR A 110 -30.89 -12.07 13.26
N SER A 111 -29.72 -11.72 13.80
CA SER A 111 -29.61 -11.16 15.14
C SER A 111 -28.72 -9.92 15.16
N ALA A 112 -29.21 -8.88 15.83
CA ALA A 112 -28.49 -7.70 16.27
C ALA A 112 -28.41 -7.60 17.80
N ASP A 113 -28.79 -8.67 18.52
CA ASP A 113 -28.70 -8.74 19.97
C ASP A 113 -27.27 -9.15 20.39
N ALA A 114 -26.60 -8.28 21.14
CA ALA A 114 -25.21 -8.47 21.53
C ALA A 114 -25.00 -9.72 22.41
N LYS A 115 -25.95 -10.03 23.31
CA LYS A 115 -25.86 -11.18 24.23
C LYS A 115 -25.99 -12.49 23.47
N MET A 116 -27.01 -12.61 22.61
CA MET A 116 -27.22 -13.75 21.72
C MET A 116 -26.03 -13.92 20.78
N GLY A 117 -25.52 -12.83 20.18
CA GLY A 117 -24.35 -12.88 19.32
C GLY A 117 -23.12 -13.44 20.05
N TRP A 118 -22.87 -12.97 21.27
CA TRP A 118 -21.79 -13.48 22.12
C TRP A 118 -21.97 -14.96 22.47
N ASP A 119 -23.16 -15.39 22.89
CA ASP A 119 -23.46 -16.79 23.22
C ASP A 119 -23.22 -17.72 22.02
N VAL A 120 -23.81 -17.37 20.87
CA VAL A 120 -23.70 -18.13 19.61
C VAL A 120 -22.24 -18.28 19.17
N MET A 121 -21.41 -17.24 19.32
CA MET A 121 -19.99 -17.31 18.96
C MET A 121 -19.16 -18.18 19.91
N ASN A 122 -19.55 -18.28 21.19
CA ASN A 122 -18.82 -19.07 22.19
C ASN A 122 -19.26 -20.54 22.24
N ARG A 123 -20.50 -20.84 21.89
CA ARG A 123 -21.04 -22.21 21.76
C ARG A 123 -20.67 -22.86 20.42
N ARG A 124 -19.36 -22.92 20.15
CA ARG A 124 -18.80 -23.32 18.84
C ARG A 124 -19.19 -24.72 18.36
N LEU A 125 -19.49 -25.65 19.28
CA LEU A 125 -19.92 -27.01 18.94
C LEU A 125 -21.42 -27.09 18.58
N ASP A 126 -22.22 -26.20 19.16
CA ASP A 126 -23.65 -26.10 18.88
C ASP A 126 -23.93 -25.30 17.60
N PHE A 127 -23.10 -24.28 17.36
CA PHE A 127 -23.18 -23.37 16.23
C PHE A 127 -21.93 -23.48 15.36
N THR A 128 -22.02 -24.30 14.31
CA THR A 128 -20.95 -24.54 13.34
C THR A 128 -21.00 -23.51 12.20
N LYS A 129 -19.92 -23.40 11.41
CA LYS A 129 -19.92 -22.61 10.17
C LYS A 129 -20.71 -23.35 9.08
N PRO A 130 -21.61 -22.69 8.32
CA PRO A 130 -22.30 -23.33 7.20
C PRO A 130 -21.31 -23.80 6.12
N ARG A 131 -21.22 -25.12 5.90
CA ARG A 131 -20.21 -25.71 5.01
C ARG A 131 -20.33 -25.22 3.57
N ASP A 132 -21.53 -25.04 3.05
CA ASP A 132 -21.79 -24.53 1.70
C ASP A 132 -21.21 -23.13 1.49
N LYS A 133 -21.21 -22.27 2.53
CA LYS A 133 -20.65 -20.91 2.47
C LYS A 133 -19.13 -20.90 2.64
N TYR A 134 -18.59 -21.71 3.55
CA TYR A 134 -17.17 -21.68 3.90
C TYR A 134 -16.29 -22.58 3.03
N LYS A 135 -16.86 -23.56 2.32
CA LYS A 135 -16.12 -24.43 1.38
C LYS A 135 -15.39 -23.63 0.30
N LEU A 136 -15.87 -22.44 -0.04
CA LEU A 136 -15.23 -21.56 -1.00
C LEU A 136 -13.82 -21.10 -0.54
N LEU A 137 -13.58 -21.08 0.77
CA LEU A 137 -12.30 -20.72 1.36
C LEU A 137 -11.33 -21.92 1.42
N GLU A 138 -11.76 -23.12 1.01
CA GLU A 138 -10.94 -24.35 0.98
C GLU A 138 -10.30 -24.57 -0.39
N LEU A 139 -9.77 -23.51 -1.01
CA LEU A 139 -9.22 -23.57 -2.37
C LEU A 139 -8.14 -24.67 -2.52
N TYR A 140 -7.28 -24.84 -1.52
CA TYR A 140 -6.26 -25.89 -1.48
C TYR A 140 -6.57 -27.02 -0.49
N GLY A 141 -7.45 -26.78 0.48
CA GLY A 141 -7.78 -27.73 1.55
C GLY A 141 -8.33 -27.05 2.81
N PRO A 142 -8.65 -27.84 3.85
CA PRO A 142 -9.09 -27.32 5.14
C PRO A 142 -8.06 -26.37 5.74
N ASN A 143 -8.55 -25.33 6.42
CA ASN A 143 -7.71 -24.32 7.04
C ASN A 143 -8.35 -23.81 8.34
N VAL A 144 -7.60 -23.00 9.11
CA VAL A 144 -8.09 -22.50 10.40
C VAL A 144 -9.41 -21.72 10.29
N GLY A 145 -9.68 -21.12 9.13
CA GLY A 145 -10.92 -20.41 8.83
C GLY A 145 -12.12 -21.33 8.56
N THR A 146 -11.91 -22.56 8.08
CA THR A 146 -12.99 -23.48 7.66
C THR A 146 -13.16 -24.68 8.58
N ALA A 147 -12.08 -25.13 9.21
CA ALA A 147 -12.07 -26.27 10.11
C ALA A 147 -13.06 -26.10 11.28
N GLU A 148 -13.58 -27.25 11.74
CA GLU A 148 -14.54 -27.36 12.84
C GLU A 148 -14.13 -28.44 13.86
N GLY A 149 -14.69 -28.38 15.07
CA GLY A 149 -14.49 -29.38 16.11
C GLY A 149 -13.00 -29.62 16.50
N ALA A 150 -12.58 -30.89 16.46
CA ALA A 150 -11.22 -31.30 16.81
C ALA A 150 -10.18 -30.77 15.79
N GLU A 151 -10.53 -30.74 14.51
CA GLU A 151 -9.68 -30.21 13.44
C GLU A 151 -9.44 -28.71 13.63
N PHE A 152 -10.49 -27.93 13.97
CA PHE A 152 -10.32 -26.52 14.32
C PHE A 152 -9.32 -26.34 15.47
N SER A 153 -9.48 -27.12 16.54
CA SER A 153 -8.62 -27.04 17.72
C SER A 153 -7.16 -27.37 17.37
N PHE A 154 -6.94 -28.34 16.48
CA PHE A 154 -5.63 -28.66 15.92
C PHE A 154 -5.06 -27.48 15.12
N HIS A 155 -5.81 -26.95 14.15
CA HIS A 155 -5.38 -25.81 13.34
C HIS A 155 -5.04 -24.59 14.18
N VAL A 156 -5.89 -24.25 15.15
CA VAL A 156 -5.69 -23.17 16.13
C VAL A 156 -4.37 -23.30 16.88
N ARG A 157 -4.07 -24.51 17.36
CA ARG A 157 -2.87 -24.75 18.16
C ARG A 157 -1.60 -24.58 17.34
N ILE A 158 -1.58 -25.06 16.10
CA ILE A 158 -0.39 -24.98 15.23
C ILE A 158 -0.21 -23.58 14.66
N THR A 159 -1.30 -22.91 14.27
CA THR A 159 -1.24 -21.58 13.64
C THR A 159 -1.22 -20.43 14.63
N GLY A 160 -1.52 -20.66 15.91
CA GLY A 160 -1.65 -19.60 16.91
C GLY A 160 -0.37 -18.87 17.32
N PRO A 161 0.76 -19.55 17.59
CA PRO A 161 1.97 -18.92 18.12
C PRO A 161 2.46 -17.67 17.35
N PRO A 162 2.53 -17.67 16.00
CA PRO A 162 2.99 -16.49 15.25
C PRO A 162 2.10 -15.25 15.38
N PHE A 163 0.83 -15.40 15.78
CA PHE A 163 -0.08 -14.27 16.04
C PHE A 163 -0.05 -13.76 17.50
N SER A 164 0.85 -14.29 18.33
CA SER A 164 1.06 -13.77 19.69
C SER A 164 1.96 -12.54 19.67
N ASP A 165 1.78 -11.61 20.63
CA ASP A 165 2.57 -10.38 20.68
C ASP A 165 4.09 -10.64 20.85
N GLY A 166 4.47 -11.77 21.46
CA GLY A 166 5.87 -12.16 21.65
C GLY A 166 6.53 -12.83 20.44
N SER A 167 5.84 -13.02 19.32
CA SER A 167 6.40 -13.68 18.13
C SER A 167 7.40 -12.81 17.37
N GLY A 168 7.29 -11.48 17.51
CA GLY A 168 8.00 -10.49 16.69
C GLY A 168 7.41 -10.31 15.28
N VAL A 169 6.35 -11.03 14.91
CA VAL A 169 5.68 -10.86 13.61
C VAL A 169 5.05 -9.47 13.50
N ASN A 170 4.46 -8.94 14.59
CA ASN A 170 3.88 -7.59 14.59
C ASN A 170 4.93 -6.49 14.35
N GLU A 171 6.18 -6.70 14.79
CA GLU A 171 7.30 -5.78 14.49
C GLU A 171 7.65 -5.80 12.98
N LEU A 172 7.62 -6.98 12.35
CA LEU A 172 7.80 -7.11 10.90
C LEU A 172 6.67 -6.41 10.13
N VAL A 173 5.42 -6.58 10.58
CA VAL A 173 4.26 -5.90 10.01
C VAL A 173 4.44 -4.39 10.09
N TRP A 174 4.76 -3.89 11.28
CA TRP A 174 4.96 -2.47 11.51
C TRP A 174 6.06 -1.90 10.60
N SER A 175 7.26 -2.48 10.66
CA SER A 175 8.43 -2.00 9.92
C SER A 175 8.23 -2.05 8.40
N GLU A 176 7.66 -3.14 7.88
CA GLU A 176 7.36 -3.26 6.46
C GLU A 176 6.24 -2.30 6.04
N THR A 177 5.23 -2.09 6.88
CA THR A 177 4.18 -1.10 6.59
C THR A 177 4.74 0.31 6.52
N MET A 178 5.60 0.71 7.46
CA MET A 178 6.28 2.01 7.44
C MET A 178 7.10 2.17 6.15
N CYS A 179 7.84 1.14 5.75
CA CYS A 179 8.63 1.11 4.53
C CYS A 179 7.76 1.28 3.27
N GLN A 180 6.74 0.43 3.10
CA GLN A 180 5.89 0.45 1.92
C GLN A 180 5.03 1.72 1.84
N THR A 181 4.59 2.25 2.98
CA THR A 181 3.87 3.53 3.03
C THR A 181 4.76 4.63 2.46
N ARG A 182 6.02 4.76 2.90
CA ARG A 182 6.95 5.77 2.35
C ARG A 182 7.19 5.60 0.85
N ASN A 183 7.27 4.37 0.34
CA ASN A 183 7.43 4.12 -1.09
C ASN A 183 6.23 4.65 -1.89
N ILE A 184 5.01 4.42 -1.40
CA ILE A 184 3.78 4.94 -2.00
C ILE A 184 3.74 6.46 -1.92
N LEU A 185 4.09 7.05 -0.77
CA LEU A 185 4.08 8.49 -0.61
C LEU A 185 5.05 9.18 -1.58
N ARG A 186 6.26 8.63 -1.77
CA ARG A 186 7.21 9.12 -2.79
C ARG A 186 6.64 9.06 -4.20
N LYS A 187 5.87 8.02 -4.53
CA LYS A 187 5.16 7.91 -5.81
C LYS A 187 4.08 8.99 -5.92
N TRP A 188 3.23 9.12 -4.90
CA TRP A 188 2.15 10.11 -4.86
C TRP A 188 2.64 11.56 -4.87
N GLU A 189 3.88 11.82 -4.44
CA GLU A 189 4.52 13.12 -4.57
C GLU A 189 4.89 13.50 -6.01
N GLN A 190 5.20 12.49 -6.84
CA GLN A 190 5.63 12.65 -8.22
C GLN A 190 4.43 12.72 -9.17
N GLU A 191 3.43 11.89 -8.92
CA GLU A 191 2.22 11.76 -9.73
C GLU A 191 1.00 11.60 -8.83
N ALA A 192 -0.12 12.23 -9.19
CA ALA A 192 -1.37 12.02 -8.46
C ALA A 192 -1.75 10.51 -8.51
N PRO A 193 -2.29 9.95 -7.41
CA PRO A 193 -2.72 8.55 -7.39
C PRO A 193 -3.79 8.30 -8.45
N GLY A 194 -3.47 7.51 -9.48
CA GLY A 194 -4.43 7.14 -10.52
C GLY A 194 -5.49 6.14 -10.02
N ASP A 195 -5.05 5.10 -9.31
CA ASP A 195 -5.92 4.13 -8.63
C ASP A 195 -5.32 3.85 -7.25
N PHE A 196 -5.74 4.65 -6.26
CA PHE A 196 -5.24 4.54 -4.90
C PHE A 196 -5.56 3.17 -4.28
N GLN A 197 -6.67 2.53 -4.67
CA GLN A 197 -7.16 1.32 -3.99
C GLN A 197 -6.26 0.17 -4.36
N ASN A 198 -5.80 0.12 -5.61
CA ASN A 198 -4.76 -0.79 -6.04
C ASN A 198 -3.43 -0.52 -5.32
N ASP A 199 -3.04 0.75 -5.10
CA ASP A 199 -1.81 1.07 -4.35
C ASP A 199 -1.89 0.58 -2.89
N ILE A 200 -3.01 0.81 -2.20
CA ILE A 200 -3.22 0.31 -0.82
C ILE A 200 -3.30 -1.22 -0.78
N ASN A 201 -3.98 -1.86 -1.73
CA ASN A 201 -4.02 -3.32 -1.82
C ASN A 201 -2.63 -3.92 -2.06
N ALA A 202 -1.80 -3.26 -2.86
CA ALA A 202 -0.43 -3.69 -3.11
C ALA A 202 0.46 -3.53 -1.86
N LEU A 203 0.26 -2.46 -1.08
CA LEU A 203 0.90 -2.28 0.22
C LEU A 203 0.59 -3.44 1.16
N THR A 204 -0.70 -3.69 1.40
CA THR A 204 -1.09 -4.71 2.39
C THR A 204 -0.70 -6.10 1.93
N LEU A 205 -0.73 -6.36 0.61
CA LEU A 205 -0.20 -7.61 0.07
C LEU A 205 1.31 -7.74 0.30
N ALA A 206 2.09 -6.67 0.13
CA ALA A 206 3.52 -6.69 0.41
C ALA A 206 3.82 -6.96 1.89
N VAL A 207 3.07 -6.35 2.80
CA VAL A 207 3.19 -6.55 4.24
C VAL A 207 2.90 -7.99 4.64
N ILE A 208 1.76 -8.56 4.24
CA ILE A 208 1.46 -9.97 4.52
C ILE A 208 2.42 -10.91 3.76
N SER A 209 2.95 -10.51 2.60
CA SER A 209 3.92 -11.33 1.89
C SER A 209 5.24 -11.46 2.64
N PHE A 210 5.71 -10.36 3.22
CA PHE A 210 6.95 -10.31 3.98
C PHE A 210 6.78 -10.89 5.39
N ALA A 211 5.86 -10.37 6.19
CA ALA A 211 5.62 -10.84 7.54
C ALA A 211 5.05 -12.28 7.56
N GLY A 212 4.30 -12.65 6.52
CA GLY A 212 3.71 -13.97 6.35
C GLY A 212 4.70 -15.02 5.83
N PHE A 213 5.43 -14.71 4.75
CA PHE A 213 6.19 -15.72 3.99
C PHE A 213 7.67 -15.38 3.80
N GLY A 214 8.18 -14.36 4.50
CA GLY A 214 9.59 -13.94 4.41
C GLY A 214 9.96 -13.35 3.05
N ARG A 215 8.99 -13.12 2.17
CA ARG A 215 9.23 -12.60 0.82
C ARG A 215 9.00 -11.10 0.80
N LYS A 216 10.09 -10.34 0.71
CA LYS A 216 10.02 -8.90 0.48
C LYS A 216 9.60 -8.64 -0.98
N LEU A 217 8.53 -7.87 -1.16
CA LEU A 217 8.13 -7.37 -2.47
C LEU A 217 8.76 -5.99 -2.66
N GLU A 218 9.64 -5.85 -3.66
CA GLU A 218 10.48 -4.65 -3.83
C GLU A 218 9.72 -3.42 -4.37
N SER A 219 8.49 -3.56 -4.87
CA SER A 219 7.70 -2.43 -5.41
C SER A 219 6.20 -2.59 -5.20
N VAL A 220 5.54 -1.46 -4.89
CA VAL A 220 4.09 -1.35 -4.65
C VAL A 220 3.29 -1.13 -5.94
N THR A 221 3.94 -0.85 -7.07
CA THR A 221 3.23 -0.53 -8.31
C THR A 221 3.13 -1.74 -9.24
N GLU A 222 1.92 -2.05 -9.71
CA GLU A 222 1.60 -3.07 -10.73
C GLU A 222 2.42 -2.98 -12.03
N GLN A 223 3.17 -1.89 -12.22
CA GLN A 223 3.89 -1.60 -13.44
C GLN A 223 5.40 -1.78 -13.21
N SER A 224 5.93 -2.83 -13.86
CA SER A 224 7.33 -3.08 -14.17
C SER A 224 8.17 -3.91 -13.18
N HIS A 225 8.42 -5.17 -13.62
CA HIS A 225 9.50 -6.13 -13.31
C HIS A 225 9.52 -6.78 -11.90
N GLU A 226 9.62 -8.10 -11.72
CA GLU A 226 10.02 -9.22 -12.56
C GLU A 226 8.99 -10.37 -12.40
N ILE A 227 8.34 -10.82 -13.47
CA ILE A 227 7.72 -12.15 -13.43
C ILE A 227 8.91 -13.12 -13.34
N PRO A 228 9.10 -13.87 -12.23
CA PRO A 228 10.28 -14.70 -12.08
C PRO A 228 10.37 -15.72 -13.23
N SER A 229 11.58 -16.09 -13.64
CA SER A 229 11.79 -17.02 -14.73
C SER A 229 10.96 -18.30 -14.56
N GLY A 230 10.10 -18.60 -15.54
CA GLY A 230 9.17 -19.73 -15.50
C GLY A 230 7.79 -19.42 -14.90
N TYR A 231 7.46 -18.16 -14.63
CA TYR A 231 6.11 -17.69 -14.30
C TYR A 231 5.51 -16.88 -15.47
N ASN A 232 4.18 -16.77 -15.50
CA ASN A 232 3.42 -16.06 -16.53
C ASN A 232 2.74 -14.79 -16.01
N MET A 233 2.74 -14.57 -14.69
CA MET A 233 2.20 -13.37 -14.06
C MET A 233 2.87 -13.11 -12.71
N SER A 234 2.77 -11.87 -12.24
CA SER A 234 3.28 -11.50 -10.92
C SER A 234 2.49 -12.21 -9.83
N PHE A 235 3.11 -12.37 -8.66
CA PHE A 235 2.43 -12.94 -7.50
C PHE A 235 1.18 -12.15 -7.10
N PHE A 236 1.26 -10.80 -7.13
CA PHE A 236 0.10 -9.93 -6.88
C PHE A 236 -1.05 -10.23 -7.85
N GLN A 237 -0.77 -10.30 -9.16
CA GLN A 237 -1.79 -10.63 -10.15
C GLN A 237 -2.33 -12.06 -9.98
N ALA A 238 -1.48 -13.02 -9.62
CA ALA A 238 -1.91 -14.39 -9.35
C ALA A 238 -2.89 -14.43 -8.17
N VAL A 239 -2.61 -13.74 -7.07
CA VAL A 239 -3.51 -13.63 -5.92
C VAL A 239 -4.81 -12.90 -6.30
N ARG A 240 -4.72 -11.70 -6.88
CA ARG A 240 -5.88 -10.87 -7.24
C ARG A 240 -6.83 -11.56 -8.22
N VAL A 241 -6.29 -12.17 -9.28
CA VAL A 241 -7.12 -12.86 -10.29
C VAL A 241 -7.69 -14.16 -9.73
N THR A 242 -6.91 -14.94 -8.97
CA THR A 242 -7.41 -16.20 -8.38
C THR A 242 -8.56 -15.93 -7.41
N THR A 243 -8.44 -14.89 -6.57
CA THR A 243 -9.48 -14.51 -5.62
C THR A 243 -10.74 -13.97 -6.31
N ALA A 244 -10.58 -13.12 -7.34
CA ALA A 244 -11.71 -12.60 -8.12
C ALA A 244 -12.53 -13.68 -8.83
N TYR A 245 -11.91 -14.80 -9.22
CA TYR A 245 -12.55 -15.91 -9.94
C TYR A 245 -12.69 -17.19 -9.11
N MET A 246 -12.59 -17.12 -7.78
CA MET A 246 -12.59 -18.29 -6.89
C MET A 246 -13.84 -19.19 -7.06
N PHE A 247 -15.02 -18.58 -7.26
CA PHE A 247 -16.25 -19.31 -7.58
C PHE A 247 -16.15 -20.12 -8.88
N ALA A 248 -15.62 -19.50 -9.95
CA ALA A 248 -15.44 -20.18 -11.23
C ALA A 248 -14.43 -21.33 -11.09
N ILE A 249 -13.32 -21.10 -10.37
CA ILE A 249 -12.25 -22.07 -10.17
C ILE A 249 -12.75 -23.32 -9.43
N LEU A 250 -13.61 -23.15 -8.42
CA LEU A 250 -14.11 -24.26 -7.60
C LEU A 250 -15.30 -25.02 -8.23
N LEU A 251 -16.11 -24.37 -9.05
CA LEU A 251 -17.35 -24.95 -9.60
C LEU A 251 -17.21 -25.46 -11.04
N ILE A 252 -16.29 -24.90 -11.83
CA ILE A 252 -16.15 -25.21 -13.26
C ILE A 252 -14.97 -26.17 -13.46
N PRO A 253 -15.17 -27.32 -14.13
CA PRO A 253 -14.06 -28.23 -14.43
C PRO A 253 -12.95 -27.54 -15.25
N GLY A 254 -11.67 -27.82 -14.92
CA GLY A 254 -10.53 -27.14 -15.53
C GLY A 254 -10.43 -27.24 -17.06
N TRP A 255 -10.96 -28.31 -17.68
CA TRP A 255 -11.01 -28.44 -19.14
C TRP A 255 -12.00 -27.45 -19.77
N LEU A 256 -13.10 -27.16 -19.09
CA LEU A 256 -14.14 -26.22 -19.54
C LEU A 256 -13.70 -24.77 -19.34
N MET A 257 -12.92 -24.48 -18.30
CA MET A 257 -12.32 -23.15 -18.12
C MET A 257 -11.31 -22.79 -19.22
N LYS A 258 -10.57 -23.77 -19.76
CA LYS A 258 -9.59 -23.54 -20.84
C LYS A 258 -10.22 -23.08 -22.16
N ILE A 259 -11.47 -23.47 -22.42
CA ILE A 259 -12.19 -23.15 -23.66
C ILE A 259 -13.10 -21.92 -23.54
N THR A 260 -13.15 -21.28 -22.37
CA THR A 260 -13.96 -20.09 -22.09
C THR A 260 -13.07 -18.88 -21.78
N PRO A 261 -13.63 -17.65 -21.74
CA PRO A 261 -12.88 -16.45 -21.32
C PRO A 261 -12.26 -16.54 -19.90
N LEU A 262 -12.64 -17.57 -19.13
CA LEU A 262 -12.10 -17.89 -17.80
C LEU A 262 -10.73 -18.58 -17.83
N ALA A 263 -10.14 -18.82 -19.01
CA ALA A 263 -8.81 -19.40 -19.13
C ALA A 263 -7.76 -18.61 -18.31
N LYS A 264 -7.91 -17.29 -18.20
CA LYS A 264 -7.03 -16.44 -17.36
C LYS A 264 -7.10 -16.81 -15.87
N ALA A 265 -8.27 -17.18 -15.36
CA ALA A 265 -8.45 -17.63 -13.97
C ALA A 265 -7.74 -18.95 -13.71
N GLN A 266 -7.83 -19.91 -14.64
CA GLN A 266 -7.12 -21.19 -14.55
C GLN A 266 -5.60 -20.99 -14.54
N ILE A 267 -5.08 -20.08 -15.38
CA ILE A 267 -3.65 -19.75 -15.42
C ILE A 267 -3.26 -19.09 -14.08
N ALA A 268 -4.03 -18.12 -13.59
CA ALA A 268 -3.74 -17.46 -12.32
C ALA A 268 -3.68 -18.43 -11.14
N TYR A 269 -4.65 -19.35 -11.06
CA TYR A 269 -4.66 -20.40 -10.05
C TYR A 269 -3.42 -21.28 -10.12
N ALA A 270 -3.03 -21.75 -11.31
CA ALA A 270 -1.83 -22.56 -11.50
C ALA A 270 -0.54 -21.80 -11.14
N GLN A 271 -0.48 -20.50 -11.42
CA GLN A 271 0.65 -19.65 -11.06
C GLN A 271 0.72 -19.43 -9.55
N LEU A 272 -0.41 -19.19 -8.88
CA LEU A 272 -0.47 -19.05 -7.42
C LEU A 272 -0.07 -20.36 -6.72
N ASP A 273 -0.58 -21.50 -7.17
CA ASP A 273 -0.19 -22.82 -6.64
C ASP A 273 1.33 -23.03 -6.74
N LYS A 274 1.92 -22.71 -7.90
CA LYS A 274 3.36 -22.77 -8.10
C LYS A 274 4.12 -21.87 -7.11
N TYR A 275 3.70 -20.62 -6.95
CA TYR A 275 4.33 -19.69 -6.00
C TYR A 275 4.29 -20.21 -4.56
N LEU A 276 3.12 -20.67 -4.09
CA LEU A 276 2.94 -21.14 -2.72
C LEU A 276 3.78 -22.39 -2.44
N ARG A 277 3.83 -23.34 -3.37
CA ARG A 277 4.67 -24.55 -3.24
C ARG A 277 6.15 -24.23 -3.22
N GLU A 278 6.59 -23.29 -4.07
CA GLU A 278 7.99 -22.85 -4.08
C GLU A 278 8.36 -22.21 -2.73
N MET A 279 7.50 -21.36 -2.16
CA MET A 279 7.70 -20.77 -0.83
C MET A 279 7.81 -21.83 0.26
N ILE A 280 6.89 -22.81 0.29
CA ILE A 280 6.95 -23.93 1.26
C ILE A 280 8.27 -24.69 1.12
N SER A 281 8.69 -25.00 -0.11
CA SER A 281 9.90 -25.77 -0.34
C SER A 281 11.16 -25.05 0.16
N LYS A 282 11.28 -23.74 -0.12
CA LYS A 282 12.38 -22.90 0.34
C LYS A 282 12.45 -22.82 1.87
N GLU A 283 11.31 -22.62 2.53
CA GLU A 283 11.27 -22.54 3.99
C GLU A 283 11.57 -23.88 4.67
N ARG A 284 11.12 -25.01 4.10
CA ARG A 284 11.50 -26.34 4.62
C ARG A 284 13.01 -26.56 4.58
N VAL A 285 13.65 -26.22 3.46
CA VAL A 285 15.11 -26.32 3.32
C VAL A 285 15.83 -25.39 4.32
N ALA A 286 15.30 -24.19 4.54
CA ALA A 286 15.86 -23.26 5.54
C ALA A 286 15.80 -23.83 6.95
N ILE A 287 14.67 -24.43 7.35
CA ILE A 287 14.50 -25.09 8.65
C ILE A 287 15.47 -26.27 8.80
N GLU A 288 15.57 -27.14 7.79
CA GLU A 288 16.43 -28.33 7.83
C GLU A 288 17.93 -27.99 7.90
N SER A 289 18.34 -26.89 7.27
CA SER A 289 19.73 -26.42 7.27
C SER A 289 20.12 -25.63 8.53
N GLY A 290 19.21 -25.51 9.51
CA GLY A 290 19.41 -24.68 10.71
C GLY A 290 19.45 -23.17 10.41
N GLY A 291 19.07 -22.78 9.20
CA GLY A 291 18.98 -21.40 8.75
C GLY A 291 17.75 -20.73 9.35
N THR A 292 17.94 -19.95 10.41
CA THR A 292 16.95 -18.95 10.79
C THR A 292 17.09 -17.78 9.82
N VAL A 293 16.04 -17.46 9.06
CA VAL A 293 15.93 -16.14 8.45
C VAL A 293 16.05 -15.15 9.63
N LYS A 294 17.08 -14.30 9.61
CA LYS A 294 17.33 -13.26 10.61
C LYS A 294 16.22 -12.19 10.56
N SER A 295 15.02 -12.56 10.98
CA SER A 295 13.99 -11.62 11.36
C SER A 295 14.19 -11.30 12.84
N ARG A 296 14.00 -10.05 13.25
CA ARG A 296 14.32 -9.55 14.61
C ARG A 296 13.55 -10.24 15.76
N GLY A 297 12.59 -11.12 15.45
CA GLY A 297 11.77 -11.86 16.42
C GLY A 297 12.22 -13.32 16.69
N PRO A 298 11.84 -13.89 17.85
CA PRO A 298 12.25 -15.23 18.27
C PRO A 298 11.66 -16.39 17.42
N THR A 299 10.59 -16.17 16.64
CA THR A 299 9.90 -17.25 15.91
C THR A 299 10.00 -17.19 14.38
N GLY A 300 10.69 -16.20 13.80
CA GLY A 300 10.75 -16.01 12.35
C GLY A 300 9.41 -15.54 11.74
N ASN A 301 9.20 -15.76 10.43
CA ASN A 301 7.96 -15.40 9.73
C ASN A 301 6.80 -16.39 10.01
N LEU A 302 5.57 -16.03 9.64
CA LEU A 302 4.35 -16.85 9.90
C LEU A 302 4.47 -18.27 9.33
N LEU A 303 4.95 -18.44 8.10
CA LEU A 303 5.11 -19.74 7.45
C LEU A 303 6.14 -20.61 8.19
N GLN A 304 7.30 -20.05 8.51
CA GLN A 304 8.35 -20.75 9.26
C GLN A 304 7.83 -21.23 10.61
N SER A 305 7.12 -20.36 11.34
CA SER A 305 6.49 -20.70 12.63
C SER A 305 5.45 -21.83 12.50
N VAL A 306 4.63 -21.82 11.46
CA VAL A 306 3.61 -22.86 11.21
C VAL A 306 4.26 -24.20 10.86
N LEU A 307 5.27 -24.19 9.98
CA LEU A 307 6.00 -25.40 9.60
C LEU A 307 6.75 -26.00 10.79
N GLN A 308 7.45 -25.17 11.56
CA GLN A 308 8.15 -25.61 12.77
C GLN A 308 7.18 -26.18 13.80
N SER A 309 6.06 -25.49 14.07
CA SER A 309 5.06 -25.97 15.03
C SER A 309 4.42 -27.29 14.61
N SER A 310 4.21 -27.47 13.30
CA SER A 310 3.73 -28.74 12.74
C SER A 310 4.77 -29.85 12.88
N TYR A 311 6.05 -29.56 12.66
CA TYR A 311 7.15 -30.52 12.80
C TYR A 311 7.38 -30.93 14.26
N ASP A 312 7.48 -29.97 15.17
CA ASP A 312 7.61 -30.17 16.62
C ASP A 312 6.45 -31.00 17.19
N TYR A 313 5.24 -30.80 16.66
CA TYR A 313 4.08 -31.57 17.08
C TYR A 313 4.23 -33.07 16.78
N VAL A 314 4.79 -33.41 15.62
CA VAL A 314 5.09 -34.79 15.24
C VAL A 314 6.18 -35.36 16.15
N GLN A 315 7.29 -34.63 16.34
CA GLN A 315 8.41 -35.10 17.17
C GLN A 315 8.06 -35.29 18.66
N LYS A 316 7.34 -34.33 19.27
CA LYS A 316 6.89 -34.45 20.67
C LYS A 316 5.88 -35.59 20.85
N GLY A 317 5.13 -35.90 19.80
CA GLY A 317 4.22 -37.04 19.77
C GLY A 317 4.95 -38.40 19.76
N GLU A 318 6.15 -38.48 19.19
CA GLU A 318 6.96 -39.71 19.17
C GLU A 318 7.67 -39.99 20.50
N GLN A 319 7.95 -38.95 21.31
CA GLN A 319 8.62 -39.07 22.60
C GLN A 319 7.68 -39.49 23.76
N GLN A 320 6.37 -39.26 23.65
CA GLN A 320 5.37 -39.74 24.61
C GLN A 320 4.71 -41.04 24.12
N LYS A 321 5.42 -42.17 24.25
CA LYS A 321 4.79 -43.50 24.17
C LYS A 321 3.93 -43.72 25.41
N THR A 322 2.64 -43.40 25.32
CA THR A 322 1.61 -43.99 26.19
C THR A 322 0.42 -44.36 25.32
N GLU A 323 -0.07 -45.58 25.55
CA GLU A 323 -0.96 -46.34 24.69
C GLU A 323 -2.33 -45.66 24.51
N GLU A 324 -2.52 -44.93 23.41
CA GLU A 324 -3.82 -44.86 22.73
C GLU A 324 -3.64 -44.38 21.28
N LYS A 325 -4.23 -45.13 20.34
CA LYS A 325 -4.08 -45.01 18.88
C LYS A 325 -4.75 -43.76 18.28
N ALA A 326 -4.35 -42.55 18.68
CA ALA A 326 -4.55 -41.37 17.86
C ALA A 326 -3.28 -41.13 17.03
N LYS A 327 -3.28 -41.51 15.74
CA LYS A 327 -2.23 -41.10 14.80
C LYS A 327 -2.18 -39.57 14.76
N LYS A 328 -1.29 -38.95 15.53
CA LYS A 328 -1.08 -37.50 15.53
C LYS A 328 -0.24 -37.15 14.31
N HIS A 329 -0.90 -36.82 13.20
CA HIS A 329 -0.26 -36.33 11.99
C HIS A 329 0.01 -34.81 12.11
N GLY A 330 1.12 -34.32 11.55
CA GLY A 330 1.31 -32.89 11.31
C GLY A 330 0.36 -32.38 10.22
N PHE A 331 0.47 -31.13 9.81
CA PHE A 331 -0.28 -30.67 8.65
C PHE A 331 0.15 -31.42 7.38
N THR A 332 -0.84 -31.90 6.64
CA THR A 332 -0.69 -32.30 5.23
C THR A 332 -0.28 -31.10 4.38
N GLU A 333 0.27 -31.36 3.19
CA GLU A 333 0.63 -30.28 2.26
C GLU A 333 -0.57 -29.40 1.89
N ASN A 334 -1.75 -30.01 1.74
CA ASN A 334 -3.00 -29.29 1.45
C ASN A 334 -3.47 -28.41 2.63
N GLU A 335 -3.29 -28.84 3.88
CA GLU A 335 -3.59 -28.01 5.05
C GLU A 335 -2.58 -26.87 5.18
N VAL A 336 -1.29 -27.09 4.88
CA VAL A 336 -0.30 -26.00 4.83
C VAL A 336 -0.69 -24.97 3.77
N LEU A 337 -0.96 -25.41 2.54
CA LEU A 337 -1.41 -24.55 1.44
C LEU A 337 -2.74 -23.83 1.76
N GLY A 338 -3.69 -24.53 2.38
CA GLY A 338 -4.96 -23.97 2.81
C GLY A 338 -4.79 -22.85 3.84
N ASN A 339 -3.94 -23.06 4.87
CA ASN A 339 -3.65 -22.05 5.87
C ASN A 339 -2.88 -20.85 5.28
N LEU A 340 -1.92 -21.08 4.39
CA LEU A 340 -1.20 -20.03 3.65
C LEU A 340 -2.16 -19.13 2.85
N PHE A 341 -3.05 -19.76 2.08
CA PHE A 341 -4.00 -19.04 1.23
C PHE A 341 -5.00 -18.23 2.08
N ILE A 342 -5.52 -18.77 3.18
CA ILE A 342 -6.46 -18.01 4.02
C ILE A 342 -5.77 -16.84 4.74
N PHE A 343 -4.49 -16.95 5.11
CA PHE A 343 -3.76 -15.82 5.70
C PHE A 343 -3.55 -14.69 4.70
N LEU A 344 -3.21 -15.02 3.44
CA LEU A 344 -3.17 -14.06 2.35
C LEU A 344 -4.54 -13.39 2.20
N LEU A 345 -5.57 -14.17 1.86
CA LEU A 345 -6.90 -13.66 1.54
C LEU A 345 -7.49 -12.80 2.67
N ALA A 346 -7.43 -13.28 3.91
CA ALA A 346 -7.99 -12.55 5.04
C ALA A 346 -7.18 -11.30 5.41
N GLY A 347 -5.86 -11.32 5.18
CA GLY A 347 -4.93 -10.29 5.65
C GLY A 347 -4.83 -9.05 4.76
N TYR A 348 -4.79 -9.20 3.43
CA TYR A 348 -4.49 -8.04 2.57
C TYR A 348 -5.72 -7.17 2.26
N GLU A 349 -6.85 -7.78 1.88
CA GLU A 349 -8.01 -7.02 1.37
C GLU A 349 -8.78 -6.32 2.49
N THR A 350 -8.91 -6.95 3.66
CA THR A 350 -9.67 -6.40 4.79
C THR A 350 -8.99 -5.15 5.37
N THR A 351 -7.68 -5.20 5.63
CA THR A 351 -6.93 -4.03 6.12
C THR A 351 -6.88 -2.92 5.07
N ALA A 352 -6.71 -3.26 3.79
CA ALA A 352 -6.67 -2.28 2.71
C ALA A 352 -7.97 -1.48 2.60
N ASN A 353 -9.12 -2.17 2.67
CA ASN A 353 -10.43 -1.53 2.69
C ASN A 353 -10.60 -0.64 3.92
N ALA A 354 -10.11 -1.05 5.08
CA ALA A 354 -10.20 -0.21 6.27
C ALA A 354 -9.34 1.05 6.17
N ILE A 355 -8.11 0.94 5.64
CA ILE A 355 -7.24 2.09 5.34
C ILE A 355 -7.95 3.05 4.37
N ALA A 356 -8.59 2.50 3.34
CA ALA A 356 -9.36 3.26 2.36
C ALA A 356 -10.49 4.08 2.99
N TYR A 357 -11.29 3.49 3.87
CA TYR A 357 -12.32 4.20 4.63
C TYR A 357 -11.72 5.25 5.57
N GLY A 358 -10.61 4.93 6.24
CA GLY A 358 -9.90 5.88 7.09
C GLY A 358 -9.47 7.14 6.33
N LEU A 359 -8.84 6.97 5.17
CA LEU A 359 -8.42 8.08 4.30
C LEU A 359 -9.58 8.94 3.85
N THR A 360 -10.68 8.30 3.44
CA THR A 360 -11.91 8.99 3.02
C THR A 360 -12.49 9.82 4.17
N VAL A 361 -12.56 9.25 5.37
CA VAL A 361 -13.05 9.96 6.55
C VAL A 361 -12.15 11.13 6.94
N LEU A 362 -10.83 10.96 6.96
CA LEU A 362 -9.91 12.04 7.30
C LEU A 362 -10.00 13.20 6.30
N ALA A 363 -10.24 12.91 5.02
CA ALA A 363 -10.47 13.93 3.99
C ALA A 363 -11.78 14.71 4.22
N LEU A 364 -12.82 14.03 4.71
CA LEU A 364 -14.13 14.61 5.01
C LEU A 364 -14.17 15.35 6.35
N GLU A 365 -13.32 14.99 7.30
CA GLU A 365 -13.26 15.53 8.67
C GLU A 365 -11.88 16.16 9.01
N PRO A 366 -11.57 17.38 8.50
CA PRO A 366 -10.28 18.03 8.74
C PRO A 366 -9.97 18.31 10.21
N SER A 367 -10.99 18.56 11.04
CA SER A 367 -10.81 18.78 12.48
C SER A 367 -10.33 17.51 13.18
N LEU A 368 -10.88 16.36 12.81
CA LEU A 368 -10.47 15.06 13.32
C LEU A 368 -9.05 14.74 12.85
N GLN A 369 -8.75 14.97 11.57
CA GLN A 369 -7.43 14.76 11.00
C GLN A 369 -6.35 15.55 11.73
N LYS A 370 -6.59 16.84 12.04
CA LYS A 370 -5.66 17.67 12.83
C LYS A 370 -5.35 17.08 14.21
N ARG A 371 -6.33 16.45 14.85
CA ARG A 371 -6.13 15.85 16.18
C ARG A 371 -5.33 14.55 16.12
N VAL A 372 -5.60 13.71 15.11
CA VAL A 372 -4.80 12.50 14.86
C VAL A 372 -3.36 12.90 14.50
N ALA A 373 -3.18 13.86 13.60
CA ALA A 373 -1.85 14.35 13.21
C ALA A 373 -1.09 14.94 14.40
N ALA A 374 -1.74 15.71 15.28
CA ALA A 374 -1.09 16.26 16.47
C ALA A 374 -0.57 15.18 17.44
N GLU A 375 -1.27 14.04 17.58
CA GLU A 375 -0.75 12.90 18.34
C GLU A 375 0.44 12.24 17.64
N VAL A 376 0.33 12.01 16.33
CA VAL A 376 1.40 11.44 15.51
C VAL A 376 2.68 12.30 15.62
N ASP A 377 2.56 13.62 15.45
CA ASP A 377 3.64 14.59 15.60
C ASP A 377 4.31 14.52 16.99
N HIS A 378 3.50 14.36 18.04
CA HIS A 378 4.01 14.24 19.40
C HIS A 378 4.82 12.96 19.60
N VAL A 379 4.33 11.82 19.09
CA VAL A 379 5.03 10.53 19.19
C VAL A 379 6.34 10.56 18.40
N TRP A 380 6.33 11.10 17.18
CA TRP A 380 7.55 11.32 16.39
C TRP A 380 8.55 12.23 17.08
N SER A 381 8.10 13.34 17.66
CA SER A 381 8.97 14.25 18.42
C SER A 381 9.65 13.56 19.61
N ASN A 382 8.94 12.67 20.30
CA ASN A 382 9.49 11.89 21.41
C ASN A 382 10.53 10.86 20.92
N ALA A 383 10.28 10.21 19.78
CA ALA A 383 11.23 9.29 19.16
C ALA A 383 12.51 10.02 18.70
N GLU A 384 12.37 11.18 18.07
CA GLU A 384 13.49 12.03 17.65
C GLU A 384 14.32 12.49 18.85
N ALA A 385 13.69 12.87 19.96
CA ALA A 385 14.37 13.23 21.20
C ALA A 385 15.18 12.08 21.81
N GLN A 386 14.82 10.82 21.51
CA GLN A 386 15.55 9.61 21.88
C GLN A 386 16.63 9.22 20.83
N GLY A 387 16.82 10.03 19.79
CA GLY A 387 17.78 9.77 18.71
C GLY A 387 17.33 8.72 17.70
N ARG A 388 16.03 8.38 17.67
CA ARG A 388 15.47 7.41 16.71
C ARG A 388 14.94 8.13 15.48
N SER A 389 15.31 7.66 14.29
CA SER A 389 14.85 8.19 13.00
C SER A 389 13.55 7.54 12.50
N GLU A 390 13.06 6.51 13.20
CA GLU A 390 11.87 5.75 12.85
C GLU A 390 11.11 5.35 14.11
N LEU A 391 9.78 5.21 13.95
CA LEU A 391 8.94 4.62 14.98
C LEU A 391 9.05 3.09 14.96
N THR A 392 9.01 2.47 16.13
CA THR A 392 9.02 1.02 16.32
C THR A 392 7.71 0.54 16.93
N TYR A 393 7.37 -0.72 16.69
CA TYR A 393 6.17 -1.32 17.27
C TYR A 393 6.23 -1.32 18.80
N ASP A 394 7.35 -1.75 19.39
CA ASP A 394 7.46 -1.92 20.84
C ASP A 394 7.44 -0.60 21.62
N ASP A 395 8.07 0.45 21.08
CA ASP A 395 8.20 1.72 21.80
C ASP A 395 7.02 2.67 21.54
N ASP A 396 6.49 2.70 20.30
CA ASP A 396 5.65 3.81 19.85
C ASP A 396 4.19 3.44 19.59
N PHE A 397 3.90 2.19 19.19
CA PHE A 397 2.51 1.74 18.94
C PHE A 397 1.61 2.03 20.13
N SER A 398 2.10 1.77 21.34
CA SER A 398 1.33 1.95 22.58
C SER A 398 0.98 3.41 22.91
N GLN A 399 1.68 4.36 22.28
CA GLN A 399 1.54 5.79 22.51
C GLN A 399 0.52 6.47 21.59
N LEU A 400 0.18 5.84 20.46
CA LEU A 400 -0.75 6.36 19.44
C LEU A 400 -2.22 6.09 19.82
N LYS A 401 -2.63 6.52 21.01
CA LYS A 401 -3.93 6.15 21.64
C LYS A 401 -5.14 6.70 20.88
N TYR A 402 -5.08 7.94 20.40
CA TYR A 402 -6.15 8.60 19.68
C TYR A 402 -6.26 8.08 18.25
N LEU A 403 -5.14 7.87 17.54
CA LEU A 403 -5.10 7.18 16.25
C LEU A 403 -5.64 5.75 16.36
N TYR A 404 -5.31 5.05 17.45
CA TYR A 404 -5.85 3.72 17.74
C TYR A 404 -7.36 3.74 18.00
N GLY A 405 -7.87 4.75 18.71
CA GLY A 405 -9.32 4.98 18.86
C GLY A 405 -10.00 5.33 17.53
N PHE A 406 -9.34 6.10 16.67
CA PHE A 406 -9.83 6.41 15.31
C PHE A 406 -9.96 5.14 14.48
N MET A 407 -8.93 4.29 14.47
CA MET A 407 -8.96 2.99 13.79
C MET A 407 -10.17 2.15 14.25
N TYR A 408 -10.44 2.08 15.56
CA TYR A 408 -11.57 1.31 16.07
C TYR A 408 -12.93 1.88 15.68
N GLU A 409 -13.08 3.20 15.63
CA GLU A 409 -14.30 3.81 15.09
C GLU A 409 -14.48 3.50 13.60
N ILE A 410 -13.39 3.49 12.81
CA ILE A 410 -13.45 3.07 11.41
C ILE A 410 -13.88 1.60 11.30
N PHE A 411 -13.31 0.73 12.11
CA PHE A 411 -13.68 -0.70 12.16
C PHE A 411 -15.12 -0.92 12.65
N ARG A 412 -15.65 -0.03 13.49
CA ARG A 412 -17.03 -0.09 13.98
C ARG A 412 -18.02 0.38 12.92
N LEU A 413 -17.78 1.55 12.32
CA LEU A 413 -18.67 2.19 11.36
C LEU A 413 -18.59 1.55 9.97
N TYR A 414 -17.42 1.06 9.58
CA TYR A 414 -17.13 0.45 8.28
C TYR A 414 -16.54 -0.96 8.46
N PRO A 415 -17.30 -1.92 9.04
CA PRO A 415 -16.81 -3.26 9.30
C PRO A 415 -16.55 -4.01 7.99
N GLY A 416 -15.36 -4.61 7.86
CA GLY A 416 -15.00 -5.43 6.69
C GLY A 416 -15.84 -6.70 6.54
N VAL A 417 -16.46 -7.18 7.63
CA VAL A 417 -17.40 -8.33 7.61
C VAL A 417 -18.75 -7.87 8.16
N THR A 418 -19.75 -7.86 7.29
CA THR A 418 -21.12 -7.37 7.59
C THR A 418 -21.98 -8.43 8.27
N ILE A 419 -21.78 -9.71 7.93
CA ILE A 419 -22.53 -10.85 8.50
C ILE A 419 -21.57 -11.94 8.99
N ILE A 420 -21.64 -12.28 10.28
CA ILE A 420 -20.99 -13.47 10.83
C ILE A 420 -21.98 -14.64 10.75
N ALA A 421 -21.74 -15.54 9.80
CA ALA A 421 -22.62 -16.69 9.56
C ALA A 421 -22.30 -17.89 10.46
N LYS A 422 -23.33 -18.44 11.08
CA LYS A 422 -23.35 -19.70 11.84
C LYS A 422 -24.55 -20.54 11.42
N MET A 423 -24.60 -21.79 11.86
CA MET A 423 -25.73 -22.69 11.67
C MET A 423 -25.82 -23.64 12.86
N CYS A 424 -27.04 -23.94 13.30
CA CYS A 424 -27.28 -25.01 14.26
C CYS A 424 -27.59 -26.31 13.52
N GLU A 425 -26.73 -27.32 13.67
CA GLU A 425 -26.93 -28.64 13.05
C GLU A 425 -28.09 -29.40 13.71
N ASN A 426 -28.20 -29.24 15.03
CA ASN A 426 -29.28 -29.77 15.85
C ASN A 426 -30.17 -28.62 16.36
N THR A 427 -31.29 -28.97 17.00
CA THR A 427 -32.12 -27.99 17.69
C THR A 427 -31.30 -27.31 18.77
N GLN A 428 -31.30 -25.97 18.81
CA GLN A 428 -30.55 -25.20 19.79
C GLN A 428 -31.42 -24.13 20.43
N ASN A 429 -31.25 -23.93 21.73
CA ASN A 429 -31.86 -22.81 22.46
C ASN A 429 -31.02 -21.54 22.29
N VAL A 430 -31.67 -20.39 22.19
CA VAL A 430 -31.04 -19.07 22.23
C VAL A 430 -31.83 -18.16 23.17
N GLU A 431 -31.11 -17.35 23.94
CA GLU A 431 -31.73 -16.36 24.82
C GLU A 431 -31.82 -15.02 24.10
N VAL A 432 -33.02 -14.44 24.05
CA VAL A 432 -33.27 -13.10 23.51
C VAL A 432 -34.02 -12.30 24.57
N GLY A 433 -33.38 -11.28 25.14
CA GLY A 433 -33.87 -10.60 26.33
C GLY A 433 -34.03 -11.57 27.50
N THR A 434 -35.27 -11.72 27.99
CA THR A 434 -35.63 -12.64 29.08
C THR A 434 -36.27 -13.95 28.61
N THR A 435 -36.40 -14.16 27.31
CA THR A 435 -37.14 -15.28 26.73
C THR A 435 -36.20 -16.25 26.04
N THR A 436 -36.44 -17.55 26.24
CA THR A 436 -35.72 -18.62 25.55
C THR A 436 -36.47 -19.01 24.28
N HIS A 437 -35.81 -18.92 23.15
CA HIS A 437 -36.30 -19.34 21.85
C HIS A 437 -35.60 -20.61 21.38
N ILE A 438 -36.29 -21.42 20.58
CA ILE A 438 -35.77 -22.69 20.08
C ILE A 438 -35.57 -22.58 18.57
N LEU A 439 -34.33 -22.65 18.11
CA LEU A 439 -33.98 -22.67 16.70
C LEU A 439 -34.01 -24.11 16.16
N PRO A 440 -34.66 -24.36 15.01
CA PRO A 440 -34.77 -25.70 14.46
C PRO A 440 -33.44 -26.16 13.82
N PRO A 441 -33.23 -27.49 13.69
CA PRO A 441 -32.08 -28.03 12.97
C PRO A 441 -31.96 -27.47 11.55
N GLY A 442 -30.75 -27.12 11.13
CA GLY A 442 -30.49 -26.52 9.82
C GLY A 442 -30.77 -25.02 9.73
N CYS A 443 -31.22 -24.36 10.81
CA CYS A 443 -31.37 -22.92 10.84
C CYS A 443 -30.01 -22.22 10.80
N ARG A 444 -29.85 -21.29 9.85
CA ARG A 444 -28.69 -20.40 9.82
C ARG A 444 -28.89 -19.28 10.84
N VAL A 445 -27.82 -18.88 11.52
CA VAL A 445 -27.82 -17.76 12.46
C VAL A 445 -26.82 -16.72 11.98
N TYR A 446 -27.33 -15.58 11.52
CA TYR A 446 -26.56 -14.50 10.91
C TYR A 446 -26.50 -13.34 11.89
N LEU A 447 -25.30 -13.08 12.42
CA LEU A 447 -25.07 -11.95 13.32
C LEU A 447 -24.74 -10.73 12.47
N SER A 448 -25.56 -9.70 12.58
CA SER A 448 -25.43 -8.47 11.79
C SER A 448 -24.50 -7.48 12.47
N THR A 449 -23.24 -7.46 12.02
CA THR A 449 -22.21 -6.53 12.48
C THR A 449 -22.68 -5.06 12.41
N PRO A 450 -23.17 -4.53 11.25
CA PRO A 450 -23.61 -3.14 11.20
C PRO A 450 -24.83 -2.89 12.08
N ALA A 451 -25.76 -3.83 12.23
CA ALA A 451 -26.93 -3.60 13.09
C ALA A 451 -26.58 -3.53 14.58
N VAL A 452 -25.56 -4.28 15.03
CA VAL A 452 -25.01 -4.19 16.40
C VAL A 452 -24.22 -2.89 16.58
N HIS A 453 -23.35 -2.57 15.62
CA HIS A 453 -22.43 -1.42 15.72
C HIS A 453 -23.12 -0.06 15.61
N TYR A 454 -24.27 0.00 14.92
CA TYR A 454 -25.11 1.19 14.80
C TYR A 454 -26.28 1.20 15.79
N ASN A 455 -26.26 0.34 16.81
CA ASN A 455 -27.29 0.34 17.85
C ASN A 455 -27.01 1.41 18.93
N ASP A 456 -27.90 2.39 19.07
CA ASP A 456 -27.79 3.43 20.08
C ASP A 456 -27.90 2.90 21.53
N ASP A 457 -28.51 1.72 21.74
CA ASP A 457 -28.55 1.07 23.06
C ASP A 457 -27.18 0.57 23.51
N TYR A 458 -26.27 0.34 22.56
CA TYR A 458 -24.92 -0.15 22.79
C TYR A 458 -23.86 0.94 22.60
N TRP A 459 -24.12 1.92 21.74
CA TRP A 459 -23.18 2.96 21.34
C TRP A 459 -23.85 4.33 21.37
N GLU A 460 -23.46 5.19 22.32
CA GLU A 460 -24.06 6.53 22.46
C GLU A 460 -23.87 7.40 21.20
N ASN A 461 -24.91 7.78 20.47
CA ASN A 461 -24.78 8.40 19.13
C ASN A 461 -24.03 7.46 18.16
N ALA A 462 -24.56 6.26 17.93
CA ALA A 462 -23.89 5.18 17.24
C ALA A 462 -23.48 5.54 15.80
N THR A 463 -24.17 6.47 15.17
CA THR A 463 -23.87 6.94 13.81
C THR A 463 -22.70 7.93 13.75
N GLU A 464 -22.30 8.52 14.88
CA GLU A 464 -21.25 9.52 14.95
C GLU A 464 -19.88 8.89 15.21
N LEU A 465 -18.88 9.36 14.47
CA LEU A 465 -17.49 8.94 14.58
C LEU A 465 -16.81 9.68 15.74
N LYS A 466 -16.47 8.94 16.81
CA LYS A 466 -15.88 9.50 18.04
C LYS A 466 -14.70 8.67 18.54
N PRO A 467 -13.44 9.00 18.16
CA PRO A 467 -12.26 8.26 18.61
C PRO A 467 -12.12 8.22 20.14
N GLU A 468 -12.65 9.23 20.84
CA GLU A 468 -12.64 9.34 22.30
C GLU A 468 -13.35 8.19 23.00
N ARG A 469 -14.23 7.46 22.29
CA ARG A 469 -14.91 6.26 22.82
C ARG A 469 -13.95 5.21 23.34
N TRP A 470 -12.71 5.26 22.87
CA TRP A 470 -11.67 4.28 23.14
C TRP A 470 -10.61 4.81 24.11
N SER A 471 -10.84 6.00 24.69
CA SER A 471 -9.97 6.55 25.73
C SER A 471 -10.29 5.93 27.10
N GLU A 472 -9.29 5.88 28.00
CA GLU A 472 -9.47 5.41 29.39
C GLU A 472 -10.58 6.16 30.14
N ALA A 473 -10.83 7.42 29.78
CA ALA A 473 -11.88 8.25 30.37
C ALA A 473 -13.31 7.86 29.92
N TYR A 474 -13.47 7.13 28.82
CA TYR A 474 -14.76 6.76 28.22
C TYR A 474 -15.29 5.41 28.74
N SER A 475 -15.15 5.13 30.03
CA SER A 475 -15.69 3.89 30.60
C SER A 475 -17.22 3.96 30.65
N TYR A 476 -17.90 3.30 29.69
CA TYR A 476 -19.34 3.10 29.72
C TYR A 476 -19.71 2.14 30.86
N GLY A 477 -20.30 2.68 31.92
CA GLY A 477 -21.09 1.91 32.89
C GLY A 477 -20.30 0.99 33.80
N ASN A 478 -19.75 1.56 34.87
CA ASN A 478 -19.60 0.85 36.14
C ASN A 478 -21.01 0.58 36.69
N GLY A 479 -21.64 -0.51 36.24
CA GLY A 479 -23.04 -0.82 36.52
C GLY A 479 -23.37 -2.29 36.27
N GLY A 480 -22.84 -3.16 37.14
CA GLY A 480 -23.35 -4.50 37.46
C GLY A 480 -23.27 -5.59 36.39
N ALA A 481 -22.23 -6.43 36.44
CA ALA A 481 -22.31 -7.89 36.32
C ALA A 481 -20.91 -8.55 36.33
N ASP A 482 -20.61 -9.23 37.43
CA ASP A 482 -19.69 -10.36 37.64
C ASP A 482 -18.38 -10.43 36.85
N THR A 483 -17.33 -9.87 37.45
CA THR A 483 -15.95 -10.32 37.30
C THR A 483 -15.79 -11.76 37.81
N THR A 484 -16.06 -12.74 36.94
CA THR A 484 -15.49 -14.09 37.10
C THR A 484 -14.26 -14.21 36.21
N SER A 485 -13.12 -13.85 36.79
CA SER A 485 -11.80 -14.22 36.31
C SER A 485 -11.66 -15.74 36.32
N SER A 486 -11.65 -16.38 35.16
CA SER A 486 -11.33 -17.80 35.05
C SER A 486 -9.82 -18.04 35.13
N GLY A 487 -9.34 -18.45 36.31
CA GLY A 487 -8.40 -19.55 36.46
C GLY A 487 -6.90 -19.23 36.60
N GLY A 488 -6.48 -18.68 37.75
CA GLY A 488 -5.11 -18.82 38.26
C GLY A 488 -5.07 -19.90 39.33
N HIS A 489 -4.30 -20.97 39.11
CA HIS A 489 -4.02 -22.00 40.11
C HIS A 489 -3.26 -21.42 41.31
N THR A 490 -3.72 -21.79 42.50
CA THR A 490 -3.13 -21.49 43.80
C THR A 490 -1.82 -22.28 44.00
N GLY A 491 -0.72 -21.56 44.19
CA GLY A 491 0.56 -22.08 44.69
C GLY A 491 1.30 -20.98 45.46
N ASN A 492 1.63 -21.24 46.72
CA ASN A 492 2.24 -20.32 47.67
C ASN A 492 3.66 -19.85 47.26
N PRO A 493 4.17 -18.75 47.86
CA PRO A 493 5.28 -17.98 47.31
C PRO A 493 6.64 -18.50 47.79
N THR A 494 7.56 -18.68 46.84
CA THR A 494 9.00 -18.68 47.13
C THR A 494 9.70 -17.69 46.22
N SER A 495 10.58 -16.93 46.87
CA SER A 495 11.32 -15.75 46.43
C SER A 495 12.22 -15.93 45.21
N ASN A 496 12.48 -14.78 44.58
CA ASN A 496 13.51 -14.45 43.58
C ASN A 496 13.28 -15.03 42.17
N ASP A 497 12.79 -14.17 41.26
CA ASP A 497 13.66 -13.76 40.15
C ASP A 497 13.17 -12.51 39.42
N SER A 498 14.16 -11.81 38.88
CA SER A 498 14.18 -10.47 38.32
C SER A 498 13.33 -10.25 37.06
N LYS A 499 12.81 -9.00 36.93
CA LYS A 499 12.47 -8.29 35.68
C LYS A 499 11.61 -9.07 34.67
N GLN A 500 10.29 -9.05 34.88
CA GLN A 500 9.32 -9.24 33.80
C GLN A 500 8.78 -7.87 33.35
N THR A 501 9.16 -7.48 32.13
CA THR A 501 8.65 -6.35 31.38
C THR A 501 7.14 -6.54 31.16
N LYS A 502 6.32 -5.68 31.76
CA LYS A 502 4.85 -5.70 31.57
C LYS A 502 4.52 -5.25 30.13
N SER A 503 3.90 -6.15 29.37
CA SER A 503 3.31 -5.86 28.05
C SER A 503 2.38 -4.62 28.12
N SER A 504 2.67 -3.61 27.31
CA SER A 504 1.97 -2.32 27.23
C SER A 504 0.69 -2.41 26.37
N SER A 505 -0.40 -2.94 26.94
CA SER A 505 -1.71 -2.85 26.30
C SER A 505 -2.20 -1.38 26.22
N ILE A 506 -2.64 -0.96 25.03
CA ILE A 506 -3.18 0.38 24.78
C ILE A 506 -4.48 0.58 25.59
N ALA A 507 -4.72 1.80 26.07
CA ALA A 507 -5.94 2.24 26.76
C ALA A 507 -7.25 1.63 26.21
N ALA A 508 -7.39 1.57 24.88
CA ALA A 508 -8.56 1.04 24.20
C ALA A 508 -8.76 -0.49 24.33
N ASP A 509 -7.68 -1.27 24.54
CA ASP A 509 -7.81 -2.70 24.86
C ASP A 509 -8.30 -2.92 26.31
N LYS A 510 -8.20 -1.90 27.18
CA LYS A 510 -8.74 -1.88 28.54
C LYS A 510 -10.13 -1.26 28.63
N ALA A 511 -10.59 -0.54 27.61
CA ALA A 511 -11.97 -0.07 27.53
C ALA A 511 -12.88 -1.31 27.47
N HIS A 512 -13.47 -1.68 28.61
CA HIS A 512 -14.37 -2.82 28.74
C HIS A 512 -15.66 -2.55 27.96
N GLN A 513 -15.63 -2.75 26.64
CA GLN A 513 -16.85 -2.81 25.85
C GLN A 513 -17.68 -4.01 26.29
N ARG A 514 -19.00 -3.85 26.33
CA ARG A 514 -19.91 -4.95 26.62
C ARG A 514 -19.65 -6.08 25.61
N ARG A 515 -19.58 -7.32 26.10
CA ARG A 515 -19.35 -8.49 25.25
C ARG A 515 -20.39 -8.54 24.13
N GLY A 516 -19.93 -8.84 22.91
CA GLY A 516 -20.79 -8.92 21.72
C GLY A 516 -21.21 -7.58 21.10
N THR A 517 -20.76 -6.41 21.58
CA THR A 517 -21.12 -5.12 20.96
C THR A 517 -20.15 -4.64 19.88
N LEU A 518 -18.86 -5.01 19.97
CA LEU A 518 -17.85 -4.79 18.93
C LEU A 518 -17.42 -6.15 18.36
N ILE A 519 -17.93 -6.50 17.19
CA ILE A 519 -17.71 -7.81 16.56
C ILE A 519 -17.00 -7.73 15.21
N THR A 520 -16.32 -6.61 14.89
CA THR A 520 -15.53 -6.47 13.64
C THR A 520 -14.53 -7.61 13.46
N PHE A 521 -13.93 -8.05 14.56
CA PHE A 521 -12.97 -9.16 14.59
C PHE A 521 -13.60 -10.50 15.01
N SER A 522 -14.93 -10.61 15.00
CA SER A 522 -15.66 -11.68 15.71
C SER A 522 -15.32 -11.69 17.21
N ASP A 523 -15.94 -12.59 17.97
CA ASP A 523 -15.63 -12.82 19.38
C ASP A 523 -15.46 -14.34 19.67
N GLY A 524 -15.02 -14.67 20.87
CA GLY A 524 -14.88 -16.03 21.37
C GLY A 524 -13.74 -16.83 20.74
N ALA A 525 -13.85 -18.16 20.78
CA ALA A 525 -12.80 -19.07 20.30
C ALA A 525 -12.47 -18.94 18.80
N ARG A 526 -13.34 -18.29 18.01
CA ARG A 526 -13.18 -18.03 16.57
C ARG A 526 -12.86 -16.57 16.26
N SER A 527 -12.43 -15.78 17.25
CA SER A 527 -11.98 -14.41 17.02
C SER A 527 -10.84 -14.34 15.98
N CYS A 528 -10.77 -13.24 15.24
CA CYS A 528 -9.76 -13.01 14.21
C CYS A 528 -8.34 -13.10 14.79
N ARG A 529 -7.53 -14.02 14.25
CA ARG A 529 -6.12 -14.19 14.64
C ARG A 529 -5.26 -13.01 14.20
N GLY A 530 -5.58 -12.45 13.04
CA GLY A 530 -4.89 -11.29 12.48
C GLY A 530 -5.28 -9.96 13.13
N ARG A 531 -6.01 -9.93 14.27
CA ARG A 531 -6.43 -8.67 14.90
C ARG A 531 -5.24 -7.75 15.19
N LYS A 532 -4.22 -8.22 15.92
CA LYS A 532 -3.03 -7.40 16.24
C LYS A 532 -2.23 -7.03 14.99
N PHE A 533 -2.16 -7.95 14.03
CA PHE A 533 -1.54 -7.72 12.72
C PHE A 533 -2.19 -6.53 12.01
N ALA A 534 -3.52 -6.55 11.82
CA ALA A 534 -4.27 -5.49 11.16
C ALA A 534 -4.19 -4.16 11.92
N GLN A 535 -4.12 -4.21 13.26
CA GLN A 535 -3.94 -3.03 14.09
C GLN A 535 -2.57 -2.38 13.88
N ALA A 536 -1.49 -3.18 13.92
CA ALA A 536 -0.14 -2.70 13.69
C ALA A 536 0.01 -2.08 12.29
N GLU A 537 -0.51 -2.76 11.27
CA GLU A 537 -0.52 -2.29 9.88
C GLU A 537 -1.29 -0.97 9.72
N TYR A 538 -2.54 -0.90 10.21
CA TYR A 538 -3.35 0.30 10.08
C TYR A 538 -2.70 1.51 10.78
N VAL A 539 -2.23 1.33 12.02
CA VAL A 539 -1.63 2.41 12.81
C VAL A 539 -0.30 2.85 12.18
N ALA A 540 0.54 1.92 11.74
CA ALA A 540 1.80 2.24 11.06
C ALA A 540 1.54 3.06 9.78
N PHE A 541 0.56 2.67 8.96
CA PHE A 541 0.21 3.37 7.74
C PHE A 541 -0.15 4.84 8.01
N PHE A 542 -1.08 5.10 8.94
CA PHE A 542 -1.51 6.46 9.24
C PHE A 542 -0.44 7.26 10.01
N ALA A 543 0.37 6.61 10.85
CA ALA A 543 1.48 7.28 11.54
C ALA A 543 2.59 7.73 10.58
N ALA A 544 2.84 6.98 9.50
CA ALA A 544 3.76 7.39 8.43
C ALA A 544 3.13 8.47 7.53
N LEU A 545 1.88 8.29 7.12
CA LEU A 545 1.18 9.22 6.24
C LEU A 545 1.01 10.61 6.87
N LEU A 546 0.42 10.67 8.07
CA LEU A 546 -0.01 11.94 8.68
C LEU A 546 1.15 12.76 9.24
N TYR A 547 2.33 12.16 9.39
CA TYR A 547 3.55 12.88 9.74
C TYR A 547 4.06 13.75 8.58
N GLU A 548 3.85 13.33 7.33
CA GLU A 548 4.37 14.05 6.15
C GLU A 548 3.27 14.73 5.31
N PHE A 549 2.04 14.21 5.34
CA PHE A 549 0.96 14.60 4.42
C PHE A 549 -0.36 14.90 5.13
N GLU A 550 -1.11 15.83 4.56
CA GLU A 550 -2.54 16.02 4.85
C GLU A 550 -3.36 15.41 3.72
N VAL A 551 -4.44 14.72 4.08
CA VAL A 551 -5.39 14.09 3.15
C VAL A 551 -6.51 15.07 2.85
N ARG A 552 -6.77 15.34 1.56
CA ARG A 552 -7.89 16.17 1.11
C ARG A 552 -8.59 15.55 -0.09
N LEU A 553 -9.88 15.85 -0.22
CA LEU A 553 -10.61 15.65 -1.46
C LEU A 553 -10.04 16.56 -2.56
N ALA A 554 -10.07 16.11 -3.82
CA ALA A 554 -9.63 16.90 -4.96
C ALA A 554 -10.54 18.10 -5.20
N GLU A 555 -10.01 19.05 -5.96
CA GLU A 555 -10.71 20.27 -6.33
C GLU A 555 -11.97 19.94 -7.16
N GLY A 556 -13.11 20.49 -6.76
CA GLY A 556 -14.39 20.28 -7.43
C GLY A 556 -15.29 19.20 -6.80
N VAL A 557 -14.80 18.44 -5.82
CA VAL A 557 -15.63 17.46 -5.09
C VAL A 557 -16.42 18.17 -3.97
N ASP A 558 -17.75 18.04 -4.02
CA ASP A 558 -18.65 18.59 -2.99
C ASP A 558 -18.51 17.80 -1.67
N ARG A 559 -18.08 18.52 -0.62
CA ARG A 559 -17.89 17.96 0.73
C ARG A 559 -19.18 17.53 1.40
N ASP A 560 -20.27 18.28 1.18
CA ASP A 560 -21.56 17.98 1.80
C ASP A 560 -22.19 16.77 1.12
N GLN A 561 -21.97 16.63 -0.19
CA GLN A 561 -22.32 15.41 -0.93
C GLN A 561 -21.50 14.20 -0.44
N GLY A 562 -20.18 14.36 -0.26
CA GLY A 562 -19.30 13.30 0.27
C GLY A 562 -19.61 12.89 1.72
N ARG A 563 -19.95 13.86 2.59
CA ARG A 563 -20.42 13.59 3.97
C ARG A 563 -21.78 12.89 3.98
N GLY A 564 -22.67 13.26 3.05
CA GLY A 564 -23.94 12.57 2.85
C GLY A 564 -23.75 11.08 2.53
N TRP A 565 -22.80 10.75 1.65
CA TRP A 565 -22.49 9.37 1.26
C TRP A 565 -21.85 8.55 2.39
N SER A 566 -20.87 9.11 3.11
CA SER A 566 -20.16 8.41 4.19
C SER A 566 -21.04 8.13 5.42
N LEU A 567 -21.98 9.03 5.73
CA LEU A 567 -22.86 8.93 6.90
C LEU A 567 -24.19 8.21 6.63
N ARG A 568 -24.68 8.12 5.38
CA ARG A 568 -25.97 7.48 5.06
C ARG A 568 -25.89 6.07 4.48
N GLY A 569 -24.69 5.55 4.20
CA GLY A 569 -24.52 4.21 3.62
C GLY A 569 -25.05 4.12 2.18
N GLU A 570 -25.24 5.28 1.54
CA GLU A 570 -25.55 5.40 0.13
C GLU A 570 -24.26 5.09 -0.63
N ARG A 571 -24.23 3.92 -1.29
CA ARG A 571 -23.07 3.38 -2.00
C ARG A 571 -21.83 3.18 -1.12
N GLY A 572 -21.58 1.91 -0.77
CA GLY A 572 -20.22 1.34 -0.91
C GLY A 572 -19.81 1.25 -2.39
N GLY A 573 -20.12 2.29 -3.16
CA GLY A 573 -20.08 2.29 -4.60
C GLY A 573 -19.07 3.32 -5.02
N ARG A 574 -17.93 2.85 -5.52
CA ARG A 574 -17.03 3.60 -6.39
C ARG A 574 -16.94 5.07 -5.96
N VAL A 575 -16.27 5.30 -4.83
CA VAL A 575 -15.45 6.51 -4.79
C VAL A 575 -14.48 6.29 -5.94
N ASP A 576 -14.61 7.04 -7.04
CA ASP A 576 -13.50 7.13 -7.98
C ASP A 576 -12.43 7.88 -7.19
N VAL A 577 -11.56 7.11 -6.54
CA VAL A 577 -10.56 7.62 -5.61
C VAL A 577 -9.39 8.29 -6.35
N GLY A 578 -9.55 8.51 -7.66
CA GLY A 578 -8.68 9.35 -8.49
C GLY A 578 -8.67 10.82 -8.06
N ASP A 579 -9.55 11.21 -7.13
CA ASP A 579 -9.72 12.58 -6.67
C ASP A 579 -9.21 12.79 -5.23
N PHE A 580 -8.06 12.21 -4.85
CA PHE A 580 -7.38 12.55 -3.59
C PHE A 580 -6.10 13.32 -3.88
N MET A 581 -6.00 14.54 -3.35
CA MET A 581 -4.75 15.31 -3.34
C MET A 581 -4.18 15.34 -1.93
N ALA A 582 -3.00 14.74 -1.77
CA ALA A 582 -2.17 14.95 -0.59
C ALA A 582 -1.53 16.35 -0.70
N SER A 583 -2.03 17.32 0.07
CA SER A 583 -1.50 18.69 0.06
C SER A 583 -0.70 18.95 1.33
N THR A 584 0.43 19.64 1.21
CA THR A 584 1.29 20.01 2.35
C THR A 584 0.62 21.13 3.16
N SER A 585 0.40 20.90 4.45
CA SER A 585 -0.27 21.87 5.32
C SER A 585 0.68 23.00 5.74
N GLY A 586 0.14 24.22 5.77
CA GLY A 586 0.81 25.43 6.24
C GLY A 586 0.49 25.76 7.69
N SER A 587 1.50 26.32 8.36
CA SER A 587 1.52 27.11 9.60
C SER A 587 1.08 26.46 10.93
N ASN A 588 2.06 26.21 11.82
CA ASN A 588 2.26 27.06 13.01
C ASN A 588 3.68 26.95 13.58
N GLN A 589 4.09 28.01 14.28
CA GLN A 589 5.45 28.42 14.59
C GLN A 589 6.13 27.73 15.80
N SER A 590 7.45 27.61 15.66
CA SER A 590 8.53 27.63 16.68
C SER A 590 8.65 26.46 17.68
N ARG A 591 9.73 25.67 17.53
CA ARG A 591 10.97 25.77 18.34
C ARG A 591 12.10 24.91 17.73
N SER A 592 13.32 25.43 17.86
CA SER A 592 14.65 24.98 17.39
C SER A 592 15.14 23.71 18.13
N SER A 593 16.16 22.93 17.75
CA SER A 593 17.15 22.88 16.66
C SER A 593 18.09 21.68 16.88
N SER A 594 18.21 20.73 15.93
CA SER A 594 19.46 20.08 15.47
C SER A 594 19.11 18.97 14.45
N ALA A 595 19.75 18.97 13.28
CA ALA A 595 19.21 18.57 11.98
C ALA A 595 18.93 17.07 11.73
N PRO A 596 17.67 16.70 11.40
CA PRO A 596 17.27 15.53 10.60
C PRO A 596 16.92 15.95 9.16
N PHE A 597 16.79 14.98 8.25
CA PHE A 597 16.42 15.20 6.85
C PHE A 597 15.15 16.07 6.73
N ARG A 598 15.29 17.19 6.01
CA ARG A 598 14.33 18.28 6.06
C ARG A 598 13.16 18.02 5.11
N ASN A 599 11.92 18.08 5.60
CA ASN A 599 10.73 17.79 4.80
C ASN A 599 10.54 18.76 3.61
N LYS A 600 9.72 18.37 2.62
CA LYS A 600 9.49 19.13 1.38
C LYS A 600 8.97 20.55 1.64
N ALA A 601 8.14 20.74 2.66
CA ALA A 601 7.64 22.05 3.08
C ALA A 601 8.76 22.96 3.62
N TRP A 602 9.67 22.40 4.43
CA TRP A 602 10.87 23.11 4.88
C TRP A 602 11.75 23.49 3.70
N ARG A 603 12.01 22.57 2.75
CA ARG A 603 12.78 22.87 1.54
C ARG A 603 12.11 23.97 0.72
N ALA A 604 10.80 23.90 0.51
CA ALA A 604 10.05 24.93 -0.19
C ALA A 604 10.18 26.29 0.51
N LYS A 605 10.05 26.34 1.84
CA LYS A 605 10.20 27.56 2.63
C LYS A 605 11.64 28.11 2.56
N ASN A 606 12.64 27.27 2.79
CA ASN A 606 14.05 27.65 2.75
C ASN A 606 14.49 28.07 1.35
N ASN A 607 14.01 27.40 0.30
CA ASN A 607 14.29 27.74 -1.09
C ASN A 607 13.64 29.07 -1.46
N LYS A 608 12.38 29.30 -1.05
CA LYS A 608 11.73 30.61 -1.20
C LYS A 608 12.48 31.72 -0.48
N GLU A 609 12.89 31.49 0.77
CA GLU A 609 13.71 32.45 1.52
C GLU A 609 15.06 32.70 0.85
N THR A 610 15.70 31.64 0.36
CA THR A 610 16.98 31.74 -0.35
C THR A 610 16.83 32.57 -1.62
N ILE A 611 15.84 32.25 -2.45
CA ILE A 611 15.60 32.92 -3.72
C ILE A 611 15.15 34.38 -3.53
N ASN A 612 14.25 34.64 -2.59
CA ASN A 612 13.65 35.96 -2.43
C ASN A 612 14.43 36.89 -1.49
N VAL A 613 15.29 36.36 -0.62
CA VAL A 613 15.99 37.16 0.42
C VAL A 613 17.50 37.02 0.31
N VAL A 614 18.03 35.80 0.27
CA VAL A 614 19.48 35.55 0.30
C VAL A 614 20.13 35.93 -1.04
N ILE A 615 19.61 35.40 -2.16
CA ILE A 615 20.14 35.66 -3.50
C ILE A 615 20.18 37.17 -3.79
N PRO A 616 19.14 37.98 -3.56
CA PRO A 616 19.21 39.43 -3.76
C PRO A 616 20.30 40.13 -2.93
N LYS A 617 20.59 39.67 -1.72
CA LYS A 617 21.70 40.20 -0.90
C LYS A 617 23.06 39.82 -1.50
N ILE A 618 23.19 38.58 -1.95
CA ILE A 618 24.41 38.07 -2.59
C ILE A 618 24.71 38.82 -3.89
N LEU A 619 23.68 39.02 -4.72
CA LEU A 619 23.80 39.77 -5.97
C LEU A 619 24.21 41.23 -5.73
N LYS A 620 23.63 41.91 -4.71
CA LYS A 620 24.06 43.25 -4.31
C LYS A 620 25.51 43.28 -3.81
N ALA A 621 25.96 42.22 -3.12
CA ALA A 621 27.31 42.12 -2.55
C ALA A 621 28.39 41.69 -3.58
N SER A 622 27.99 41.18 -4.75
CA SER A 622 28.88 40.67 -5.80
C SER A 622 28.45 41.19 -7.17
N PRO A 623 29.08 42.27 -7.68
CA PRO A 623 28.86 42.76 -9.04
C PRO A 623 29.13 41.69 -10.11
N ARG A 624 30.06 40.76 -9.84
CA ARG A 624 30.34 39.61 -10.69
C ARG A 624 29.11 38.71 -10.85
N ALA A 625 28.49 38.31 -9.74
CA ALA A 625 27.27 37.49 -9.75
C ALA A 625 26.04 38.25 -10.28
N GLN A 626 25.94 39.57 -10.03
CA GLN A 626 24.87 40.40 -10.59
C GLN A 626 24.95 40.50 -12.12
N SER A 627 26.17 40.67 -12.66
CA SER A 627 26.37 40.75 -14.12
C SER A 627 26.15 39.41 -14.83
N ALA A 628 26.15 38.29 -14.11
CA ALA A 628 25.83 36.96 -14.65
C ALA A 628 24.41 36.92 -15.22
N ILE A 629 23.43 37.48 -14.50
CA ILE A 629 22.00 37.44 -14.87
C ILE A 629 21.75 38.06 -16.24
N SER A 630 22.38 39.21 -16.52
CA SER A 630 22.27 39.90 -17.81
C SER A 630 23.10 39.26 -18.93
N ARG A 631 24.12 38.46 -18.58
CA ARG A 631 24.96 37.74 -19.55
C ARG A 631 24.44 36.34 -19.86
N SER A 632 23.49 35.84 -19.10
CA SER A 632 22.80 34.59 -19.40
C SER A 632 22.08 34.70 -20.74
N LYS A 633 22.29 33.70 -21.60
CA LYS A 633 21.73 33.68 -22.96
C LYS A 633 21.23 32.30 -23.34
N LEU A 634 20.13 32.27 -24.08
CA LEU A 634 19.63 31.07 -24.73
C LEU A 634 20.44 30.81 -26.01
N ILE A 635 21.05 29.63 -26.10
CA ILE A 635 21.88 29.21 -27.24
C ILE A 635 21.15 28.08 -27.97
N PRO A 636 20.73 28.28 -29.23
CA PRO A 636 20.15 27.23 -30.05
C PRO A 636 21.25 26.32 -30.64
N TYR A 637 20.93 25.05 -30.84
CA TYR A 637 21.80 24.12 -31.54
C TYR A 637 22.05 24.59 -32.97
N THR A 638 23.32 24.64 -33.37
CA THR A 638 23.70 25.10 -34.71
C THR A 638 24.30 23.94 -35.51
N PRO A 639 23.70 23.54 -36.64
CA PRO A 639 24.18 22.42 -37.45
C PRO A 639 25.60 22.59 -38.02
N SER A 640 26.11 23.82 -38.16
CA SER A 640 27.48 24.09 -38.60
C SER A 640 28.55 23.68 -37.57
N PHE A 641 28.14 23.28 -36.37
CA PHE A 641 28.99 22.74 -35.32
C PHE A 641 29.43 21.27 -35.57
N GLU A 642 29.37 20.76 -36.81
CA GLU A 642 29.87 19.42 -37.09
C GLU A 642 31.41 19.32 -36.95
N PRO A 643 31.95 18.21 -36.41
CA PRO A 643 33.39 18.02 -36.27
C PRO A 643 34.06 17.85 -37.62
N LEU A 644 35.34 18.26 -37.70
CA LEU A 644 36.18 18.06 -38.88
C LEU A 644 36.23 16.57 -39.27
N LYS A 645 36.20 16.29 -40.58
CA LYS A 645 36.45 14.95 -41.12
C LYS A 645 37.91 14.59 -40.88
N LYS A 646 38.17 13.37 -40.40
CA LYS A 646 39.54 12.86 -40.28
C LYS A 646 40.09 12.63 -41.68
N ASP A 647 41.24 13.23 -42.02
CA ASP A 647 41.87 13.01 -43.32
C ASP A 647 42.35 11.54 -43.42
N PRO A 648 41.94 10.79 -44.47
CA PRO A 648 42.30 9.38 -44.61
C PRO A 648 43.76 9.13 -45.02
N ALA A 649 44.57 10.18 -45.21
CA ALA A 649 45.92 10.11 -45.81
C ALA A 649 47.09 10.48 -44.87
N SER A 650 46.87 10.76 -43.59
CA SER A 650 47.97 10.99 -42.63
C SER A 650 48.10 9.83 -41.63
N GLU A 651 49.06 8.93 -41.85
CA GLU A 651 49.43 7.85 -40.91
C GLU A 651 50.31 8.33 -39.73
N SER A 652 50.57 9.64 -39.63
CA SER A 652 51.11 10.26 -38.42
C SER A 652 50.05 11.20 -37.83
N PRO A 653 49.82 11.18 -36.50
CA PRO A 653 48.94 12.16 -35.88
C PRO A 653 49.54 13.55 -36.18
N PRO A 654 48.76 14.52 -36.67
CA PRO A 654 49.25 15.91 -36.69
C PRO A 654 49.70 16.25 -35.26
N SER A 655 50.84 16.95 -35.10
CA SER A 655 51.33 17.36 -33.77
C SER A 655 50.32 18.22 -33.00
N ASP A 656 49.30 18.71 -33.71
CA ASP A 656 48.22 19.57 -33.25
C ASP A 656 46.85 18.84 -33.21
N ALA A 657 46.81 17.50 -33.27
CA ALA A 657 45.58 16.75 -33.08
C ALA A 657 45.03 17.04 -31.65
N PRO A 658 43.76 17.48 -31.50
CA PRO A 658 43.25 17.85 -30.19
C PRO A 658 43.27 16.63 -29.26
N ALA A 659 44.02 16.75 -28.16
CA ALA A 659 44.10 15.72 -27.15
C ALA A 659 42.69 15.39 -26.63
N LEU A 660 42.38 14.10 -26.52
CA LEU A 660 41.11 13.68 -25.91
C LEU A 660 41.07 14.17 -24.45
N PRO A 661 39.91 14.64 -23.97
CA PRO A 661 39.77 15.07 -22.59
C PRO A 661 40.05 13.91 -21.65
N ARG A 662 40.61 14.20 -20.48
CA ARG A 662 40.65 13.26 -19.36
C ARG A 662 39.24 13.06 -18.84
N ILE A 663 38.75 11.82 -18.81
CA ILE A 663 37.39 11.51 -18.36
C ILE A 663 37.47 10.78 -17.02
N SER A 664 36.64 11.18 -16.07
CA SER A 664 36.45 10.46 -14.81
C SER A 664 34.97 10.38 -14.43
N VAL A 665 34.59 9.33 -13.71
CA VAL A 665 33.21 9.11 -13.23
C VAL A 665 33.26 8.94 -11.71
N ILE A 666 32.71 9.91 -10.99
CA ILE A 666 32.78 9.98 -9.52
C ILE A 666 31.38 10.00 -8.91
N GLN A 667 31.27 9.44 -7.71
CA GLN A 667 30.07 9.56 -6.91
C GLN A 667 30.13 10.88 -6.13
N SER A 668 29.46 11.91 -6.60
CA SER A 668 29.50 13.24 -5.98
C SER A 668 28.32 14.10 -6.41
N ASP A 669 27.99 15.10 -5.59
CA ASP A 669 27.13 16.21 -6.00
C ASP A 669 27.84 17.07 -7.05
N THR A 670 27.06 17.66 -7.97
CA THR A 670 27.59 18.38 -9.11
C THR A 670 28.39 19.64 -8.73
N TYR A 671 27.96 20.41 -7.72
CA TYR A 671 28.74 21.56 -7.26
C TYR A 671 29.92 21.14 -6.40
N ASP A 672 29.77 20.09 -5.58
CA ASP A 672 30.88 19.60 -4.76
C ASP A 672 32.02 19.06 -5.64
N ALA A 673 31.69 18.37 -6.74
CA ALA A 673 32.65 17.98 -7.77
C ALA A 673 33.31 19.18 -8.46
N ALA A 674 32.54 20.21 -8.82
CA ALA A 674 33.09 21.41 -9.45
C ALA A 674 34.04 22.18 -8.52
N ILE A 675 33.69 22.29 -7.24
CA ILE A 675 34.53 22.90 -6.20
C ILE A 675 35.83 22.11 -6.04
N ALA A 676 35.78 20.77 -6.05
CA ALA A 676 36.98 19.94 -5.98
C ALA A 676 37.92 20.16 -7.18
N VAL A 677 37.37 20.27 -8.39
CA VAL A 677 38.15 20.56 -9.62
C VAL A 677 38.80 21.95 -9.54
N ILE A 678 38.05 22.98 -9.12
CA ILE A 678 38.57 24.35 -8.95
C ILE A 678 39.64 24.40 -7.85
N SER A 679 39.45 23.67 -6.76
CA SER A 679 40.42 23.62 -5.66
C SER A 679 41.72 22.94 -6.08
N ALA A 680 41.64 21.91 -6.93
CA ALA A 680 42.83 21.25 -7.48
C ALA A 680 43.58 22.11 -8.51
N LYS A 681 42.86 22.99 -9.23
CA LYS A 681 43.41 23.86 -10.26
C LYS A 681 42.88 25.30 -10.12
N PRO A 682 43.42 26.11 -9.19
CA PRO A 682 42.93 27.47 -8.98
C PRO A 682 43.04 28.33 -10.25
N GLY A 683 42.00 29.11 -10.56
CA GLY A 683 41.99 30.06 -11.68
C GLY A 683 41.36 29.57 -12.99
N ILE A 684 41.01 28.28 -13.10
CA ILE A 684 40.28 27.75 -14.26
C ILE A 684 38.77 28.03 -14.17
N ARG A 685 38.10 28.14 -15.32
CA ARG A 685 36.63 28.17 -15.38
C ARG A 685 36.09 26.76 -15.57
N VAL A 686 35.18 26.35 -14.69
CA VAL A 686 34.52 25.04 -14.74
C VAL A 686 33.07 25.20 -15.17
N GLY A 687 32.68 24.45 -16.21
CA GLY A 687 31.31 24.36 -16.69
C GLY A 687 30.53 23.25 -15.99
N VAL A 688 29.34 23.53 -15.50
CA VAL A 688 28.48 22.59 -14.79
C VAL A 688 27.18 22.35 -15.58
N LEU A 689 26.80 21.09 -15.76
CA LEU A 689 25.51 20.73 -16.35
C LEU A 689 24.37 20.85 -15.33
N ASN A 690 23.43 21.74 -15.59
CA ASN A 690 22.10 21.74 -14.98
C ASN A 690 21.12 20.95 -15.88
N MET A 691 20.62 19.82 -15.39
CA MET A 691 19.60 19.00 -16.04
C MET A 691 18.23 19.69 -15.93
N ALA A 692 18.04 20.71 -16.76
CA ALA A 692 16.97 21.68 -16.61
C ALA A 692 15.56 21.12 -16.90
N SER A 693 14.57 21.75 -16.31
CA SER A 693 13.18 21.65 -16.74
C SER A 693 13.01 22.23 -18.14
N SER A 694 12.16 21.63 -18.97
CA SER A 694 11.76 22.24 -20.25
C SER A 694 10.61 23.24 -20.09
N TYR A 695 9.94 23.25 -18.93
CA TYR A 695 8.68 23.97 -18.73
C TYR A 695 8.83 25.26 -17.92
N GLN A 696 9.63 25.24 -16.86
CA GLN A 696 9.72 26.36 -15.92
C GLN A 696 11.16 26.54 -15.39
N PRO A 697 11.63 27.78 -15.19
CA PRO A 697 12.92 28.07 -14.57
C PRO A 697 13.09 27.40 -13.21
N GLY A 698 14.22 26.71 -13.00
CA GLY A 698 14.57 26.10 -11.72
C GLY A 698 13.66 24.95 -11.29
N GLY A 699 12.88 24.37 -12.20
CA GLY A 699 12.07 23.20 -11.92
C GLY A 699 11.13 23.42 -10.73
N GLY A 700 11.04 22.45 -9.84
CA GLY A 700 10.23 22.51 -8.62
C GLY A 700 10.91 23.20 -7.43
N VAL A 701 11.91 24.07 -7.63
CA VAL A 701 12.72 24.60 -6.51
C VAL A 701 11.89 25.35 -5.47
N LEU A 702 10.92 26.15 -5.91
CA LEU A 702 9.98 26.86 -5.03
C LEU A 702 8.97 25.92 -4.35
N LYS A 703 8.80 24.70 -4.85
CA LYS A 703 7.93 23.65 -4.31
C LYS A 703 8.68 22.64 -3.42
N GLY A 704 10.00 22.80 -3.27
CA GLY A 704 10.83 21.92 -2.43
C GLY A 704 11.14 20.56 -3.04
N SER A 705 11.06 20.43 -4.37
CA SER A 705 11.42 19.20 -5.11
C SER A 705 12.91 18.83 -4.95
N LEU A 706 13.22 17.55 -5.15
CA LEU A 706 14.53 16.92 -4.87
C LEU A 706 15.33 16.50 -6.12
N ALA A 707 15.23 17.22 -7.24
CA ALA A 707 16.08 16.94 -8.40
C ALA A 707 17.35 17.82 -8.40
N GLN A 708 18.27 17.52 -9.32
CA GLN A 708 19.54 18.23 -9.44
C GLN A 708 19.33 19.74 -9.65
N GLU A 709 18.44 20.14 -10.55
CA GLU A 709 18.18 21.55 -10.86
C GLU A 709 17.76 22.35 -9.62
N GLU A 710 16.88 21.79 -8.78
CA GLU A 710 16.44 22.43 -7.55
C GLU A 710 17.56 22.56 -6.52
N SER A 711 18.40 21.53 -6.39
CA SER A 711 19.60 21.58 -5.54
C SER A 711 20.53 22.70 -5.99
N LEU A 712 20.84 22.78 -7.29
CA LEU A 712 21.70 23.83 -7.84
C LEU A 712 21.10 25.22 -7.61
N CYS A 713 19.82 25.41 -7.92
CA CYS A 713 19.12 26.70 -7.75
C CYS A 713 19.02 27.15 -6.28
N SER A 714 18.93 26.21 -5.34
CA SER A 714 18.85 26.51 -3.91
C SER A 714 20.21 26.83 -3.25
N ARG A 715 21.32 26.63 -3.96
CA ARG A 715 22.68 26.77 -3.45
C ARG A 715 23.52 27.84 -4.15
N SER A 716 23.00 28.40 -5.24
CA SER A 716 23.73 29.33 -6.08
C SER A 716 22.86 30.45 -6.63
N THR A 717 23.48 31.41 -7.31
CA THR A 717 22.78 32.48 -8.01
C THR A 717 22.20 32.05 -9.36
N LEU A 718 22.05 30.73 -9.62
CA LEU A 718 21.53 30.19 -10.88
C LEU A 718 20.06 30.55 -11.12
N TYR A 719 19.20 30.43 -10.10
CA TYR A 719 17.75 30.63 -10.28
C TYR A 719 17.37 31.95 -11.00
N PRO A 720 17.86 33.14 -10.57
CA PRO A 720 17.54 34.39 -11.26
C PRO A 720 18.18 34.53 -12.65
N SER A 721 19.18 33.71 -12.99
CA SER A 721 19.81 33.72 -14.32
C SER A 721 18.99 32.93 -15.35
N LEU A 722 18.08 32.07 -14.89
CA LEU A 722 17.10 31.34 -15.70
C LEU A 722 15.88 32.23 -15.96
N GLN A 723 16.02 33.19 -16.86
CA GLN A 723 14.96 34.15 -17.17
C GLN A 723 13.72 33.47 -17.78
N GLU A 724 12.52 33.94 -17.41
CA GLU A 724 11.25 33.33 -17.87
C GLU A 724 11.10 33.33 -19.40
N ASN A 725 11.63 34.33 -20.09
CA ASN A 725 11.61 34.44 -21.56
C ASN A 725 12.44 33.35 -22.27
N PHE A 726 13.32 32.64 -21.57
CA PHE A 726 14.01 31.46 -22.12
C PHE A 726 13.11 30.21 -22.11
N TYR A 727 11.98 30.24 -21.39
CA TYR A 727 11.08 29.12 -21.20
C TYR A 727 9.72 29.35 -21.89
N ARG A 728 9.02 28.31 -22.37
CA ARG A 728 9.37 26.89 -22.37
C ARG A 728 10.58 26.62 -23.26
N LEU A 729 11.59 25.93 -22.70
CA LEU A 729 12.89 25.78 -23.33
C LEU A 729 12.74 25.03 -24.66
N PRO A 730 13.16 25.60 -25.80
CA PRO A 730 13.07 24.91 -27.08
C PRO A 730 13.86 23.59 -27.07
N THR A 731 13.36 22.58 -27.78
CA THR A 731 13.88 21.20 -27.74
C THR A 731 15.38 21.12 -28.01
N LEU A 732 15.93 21.96 -28.90
CA LEU A 732 17.35 22.00 -29.23
C LEU A 732 17.96 23.34 -28.82
N SER A 733 17.77 23.74 -27.57
CA SER A 733 18.38 24.95 -27.00
C SER A 733 18.78 24.71 -25.55
N ALA A 734 19.79 25.46 -25.10
CA ALA A 734 20.32 25.42 -23.74
C ALA A 734 20.60 26.84 -23.26
N VAL A 735 20.42 27.09 -21.96
CA VAL A 735 20.76 28.39 -21.35
C VAL A 735 22.18 28.32 -20.82
N TYR A 736 23.06 29.20 -21.29
CA TYR A 736 24.38 29.40 -20.71
C TYR A 736 24.34 30.54 -19.71
N SER A 737 24.78 30.30 -18.48
CA SER A 737 24.86 31.30 -17.42
C SER A 737 26.28 31.37 -16.85
N PRO A 738 27.06 32.42 -17.17
CA PRO A 738 28.43 32.55 -16.68
C PRO A 738 28.48 33.07 -15.24
N ASP A 739 29.56 32.80 -14.51
CA ASP A 739 29.86 33.40 -13.20
C ASP A 739 28.75 33.23 -12.13
N ILE A 740 28.16 32.04 -12.07
CA ILE A 740 27.22 31.65 -11.02
C ILE A 740 27.97 31.43 -9.72
N ALA A 741 27.61 32.19 -8.69
CA ALA A 741 28.20 32.07 -7.36
C ALA A 741 27.52 30.94 -6.58
N VAL A 742 28.30 29.92 -6.20
CA VAL A 742 27.90 28.86 -5.26
C VAL A 742 28.21 29.37 -3.86
N PHE A 743 27.16 29.59 -3.06
CA PHE A 743 27.25 30.24 -1.76
C PHE A 743 26.75 29.35 -0.62
N ARG A 744 26.44 28.09 -0.90
CA ARG A 744 25.93 27.14 0.10
C ARG A 744 26.39 25.73 -0.22
N ASN A 745 26.83 25.02 0.83
CA ASN A 745 27.20 23.61 0.74
C ASN A 745 25.98 22.70 0.47
N SER A 746 26.24 21.45 0.11
CA SER A 746 25.21 20.44 -0.08
C SER A 746 24.46 20.15 1.22
N GLU A 747 23.24 19.61 1.14
CA GLU A 747 22.44 19.27 2.34
C GLU A 747 23.19 18.30 3.28
N LEU A 748 24.14 17.54 2.75
CA LEU A 748 25.03 16.62 3.49
C LEU A 748 26.12 17.35 4.32
N ASN A 749 26.54 18.55 3.93
CA ASN A 749 27.71 19.26 4.46
C ASN A 749 27.37 20.63 5.10
N ALA A 750 26.22 20.69 5.78
CA ALA A 750 25.60 21.88 6.36
C ALA A 750 25.01 22.87 5.32
N THR A 751 23.83 23.41 5.62
CA THR A 751 23.05 24.28 4.72
C THR A 751 23.28 25.77 4.96
N ALA A 752 24.27 26.11 5.80
CA ALA A 752 24.58 27.50 6.11
C ALA A 752 25.11 28.20 4.85
N VAL A 753 24.76 29.49 4.70
CA VAL A 753 25.34 30.33 3.66
C VAL A 753 26.81 30.53 3.99
N LEU A 754 27.68 30.22 3.03
CA LEU A 754 29.11 30.37 3.14
C LEU A 754 29.49 31.85 3.26
N PRO A 755 30.56 32.19 4.00
CA PRO A 755 31.12 33.53 3.99
C PRO A 755 31.61 33.89 2.57
N LYS A 756 31.69 35.18 2.27
CA LYS A 756 31.91 35.68 0.90
C LYS A 756 33.24 35.21 0.31
N GLU A 757 34.23 35.00 1.18
CA GLU A 757 35.59 34.56 0.85
C GLU A 757 35.63 33.11 0.38
N GLU A 758 34.61 32.31 0.72
CA GLU A 758 34.48 30.89 0.37
C GLU A 758 33.58 30.67 -0.86
N TRP A 759 33.02 31.73 -1.45
CA TRP A 759 32.16 31.59 -2.63
C TRP A 759 32.97 31.14 -3.84
N THR A 760 32.50 30.07 -4.47
CA THR A 760 33.11 29.54 -5.71
C THR A 760 32.26 29.93 -6.92
N PHE A 761 32.90 30.36 -8.00
CA PHE A 761 32.22 30.76 -9.23
C PHE A 761 32.34 29.68 -10.30
N VAL A 762 31.21 29.28 -10.88
CA VAL A 762 31.11 28.28 -11.95
C VAL A 762 30.27 28.83 -13.10
N ASP A 763 30.48 28.29 -14.29
CA ASP A 763 29.60 28.55 -15.44
C ASP A 763 28.58 27.40 -15.53
N VAL A 764 27.29 27.70 -15.77
CA VAL A 764 26.23 26.67 -15.80
C VAL A 764 25.62 26.55 -17.19
N ILE A 765 25.57 25.34 -17.71
CA ILE A 765 24.89 24.96 -18.96
C ILE A 765 23.59 24.27 -18.57
N SER A 766 22.45 24.93 -18.78
CA SER A 766 21.12 24.40 -18.46
C SER A 766 20.48 23.82 -19.70
N CYS A 767 20.39 22.48 -19.76
CA CYS A 767 19.83 21.75 -20.89
C CYS A 767 18.81 20.72 -20.42
N ALA A 768 17.60 20.77 -20.97
CA ALA A 768 16.55 19.80 -20.63
C ALA A 768 16.77 18.48 -21.37
N ALA A 769 16.64 17.35 -20.67
CA ALA A 769 16.58 16.03 -21.29
C ALA A 769 15.18 15.73 -21.89
N LEU A 770 15.03 14.61 -22.59
CA LEU A 770 13.70 14.12 -22.97
C LEU A 770 12.95 13.67 -21.73
N LYS A 771 11.68 14.04 -21.59
CA LYS A 771 10.84 13.65 -20.44
C LYS A 771 10.01 12.42 -20.81
N GLY A 772 10.29 11.29 -20.17
CA GLY A 772 9.56 10.03 -20.35
C GLY A 772 9.60 9.49 -21.80
N PRO A 773 10.78 9.34 -22.44
CA PRO A 773 10.85 8.72 -23.76
C PRO A 773 10.38 7.27 -23.71
N TYR A 774 9.82 6.77 -24.82
CA TYR A 774 9.45 5.35 -24.90
C TYR A 774 10.73 4.51 -25.02
N VAL A 775 10.88 3.51 -24.16
CA VAL A 775 12.08 2.66 -24.06
C VAL A 775 11.71 1.20 -24.26
N ASP A 776 12.55 0.49 -25.01
CA ASP A 776 12.49 -0.97 -25.19
C ASP A 776 13.61 -1.64 -24.37
N VAL A 777 13.58 -2.96 -24.29
CA VAL A 777 14.62 -3.77 -23.66
C VAL A 777 15.33 -4.58 -24.73
N ASN A 778 16.65 -4.47 -24.82
CA ASN A 778 17.43 -5.21 -25.80
C ASN A 778 17.66 -6.68 -25.36
N ALA A 779 18.31 -7.49 -26.23
CA ALA A 779 18.56 -8.90 -25.97
C ALA A 779 19.39 -9.18 -24.70
N GLU A 780 20.19 -8.21 -24.26
CA GLU A 780 21.00 -8.27 -23.03
C GLU A 780 20.27 -7.70 -21.80
N GLY A 781 18.95 -7.43 -21.89
CA GLY A 781 18.15 -6.94 -20.76
C GLY A 781 18.36 -5.45 -20.44
N ARG A 782 19.06 -4.69 -21.28
CA ARG A 782 19.34 -3.26 -21.07
C ARG A 782 18.28 -2.37 -21.74
N LYS A 783 17.86 -1.30 -21.06
CA LYS A 783 16.94 -0.31 -21.61
C LYS A 783 17.58 0.44 -22.79
N VAL A 784 16.84 0.58 -23.87
CA VAL A 784 17.24 1.32 -25.08
C VAL A 784 16.11 2.24 -25.54
N TYR A 785 16.42 3.30 -26.28
CA TYR A 785 15.37 4.11 -26.90
C TYR A 785 14.62 3.27 -27.94
N ALA A 786 13.30 3.18 -27.80
CA ALA A 786 12.44 2.46 -28.73
C ALA A 786 12.27 3.21 -30.06
N ARG A 787 12.32 4.54 -30.01
CA ARG A 787 12.22 5.42 -31.17
C ARG A 787 13.58 6.00 -31.51
N GLU A 788 14.01 5.83 -32.75
CA GLU A 788 15.26 6.39 -33.23
C GLU A 788 15.28 7.93 -33.12
N LYS A 789 14.13 8.58 -33.35
CA LYS A 789 13.98 10.04 -33.18
C LYS A 789 14.31 10.53 -31.77
N ASP A 790 14.00 9.74 -30.75
CA ASP A 790 14.29 10.11 -29.35
C ASP A 790 15.80 10.00 -29.08
N ARG A 791 16.42 8.93 -29.59
CA ARG A 791 17.89 8.76 -29.58
C ARG A 791 18.60 9.88 -30.32
N GLU A 792 18.12 10.26 -31.51
CA GLU A 792 18.64 11.38 -32.30
C GLU A 792 18.52 12.70 -31.55
N THR A 793 17.34 12.98 -30.97
CA THR A 793 17.11 14.22 -30.22
C THR A 793 18.03 14.30 -29.00
N MET A 794 18.20 13.20 -28.26
CA MET A 794 19.14 13.14 -27.14
C MET A 794 20.58 13.34 -27.59
N THR A 795 20.96 12.77 -28.74
CA THR A 795 22.28 12.96 -29.36
C THR A 795 22.54 14.44 -29.67
N LEU A 796 21.57 15.13 -30.26
CA LEU A 796 21.69 16.55 -30.56
C LEU A 796 21.77 17.40 -29.28
N LYS A 797 21.04 17.03 -28.22
CA LYS A 797 21.13 17.71 -26.91
C LYS A 797 22.51 17.54 -26.27
N VAL A 798 23.12 16.36 -26.33
CA VAL A 798 24.49 16.16 -25.83
C VAL A 798 25.51 16.97 -26.65
N ARG A 799 25.36 17.00 -27.98
CA ARG A 799 26.21 17.86 -28.83
C ARG A 799 26.03 19.33 -28.52
N LEU A 800 24.80 19.78 -28.25
CA LEU A 800 24.51 21.14 -27.84
C LEU A 800 25.23 21.51 -26.53
N ILE A 801 25.28 20.62 -25.54
CA ILE A 801 26.02 20.88 -24.28
C ILE A 801 27.50 21.14 -24.58
N LEU A 802 28.12 20.32 -25.43
CA LEU A 802 29.52 20.48 -25.84
C LEU A 802 29.71 21.75 -26.71
N GLN A 803 28.73 22.09 -27.54
CA GLN A 803 28.71 23.34 -28.30
C GLN A 803 28.76 24.56 -27.40
N VAL A 804 27.87 24.61 -26.42
CA VAL A 804 27.82 25.71 -25.46
C VAL A 804 29.14 25.82 -24.70
N ALA A 805 29.71 24.69 -24.27
CA ALA A 805 31.00 24.67 -23.58
C ALA A 805 32.12 25.27 -24.43
N ARG A 806 32.20 24.91 -25.71
CA ARG A 806 33.22 25.42 -26.63
C ARG A 806 33.05 26.90 -26.95
N GLU A 807 31.83 27.33 -27.27
CA GLU A 807 31.52 28.74 -27.52
C GLU A 807 31.79 29.63 -26.30
N ALA A 808 31.63 29.07 -25.10
CA ALA A 808 31.95 29.71 -23.84
C ALA A 808 33.45 29.68 -23.51
N GLY A 809 34.27 28.89 -24.21
CA GLY A 809 35.69 28.69 -23.93
C GLY A 809 35.95 27.96 -22.61
N LEU A 810 35.14 26.94 -22.30
CA LEU A 810 35.29 26.09 -21.11
C LEU A 810 36.17 24.89 -21.42
N THR A 811 37.28 24.74 -20.68
CA THR A 811 38.20 23.61 -20.83
C THR A 811 37.93 22.47 -19.85
N HIS A 812 37.16 22.72 -18.79
CA HIS A 812 36.84 21.73 -17.75
C HIS A 812 35.33 21.66 -17.52
N LEU A 813 34.75 20.46 -17.57
CA LEU A 813 33.32 20.24 -17.43
C LEU A 813 32.98 19.24 -16.31
N VAL A 814 31.92 19.54 -15.57
CA VAL A 814 31.24 18.62 -14.65
C VAL A 814 29.87 18.32 -15.20
N LEU A 815 29.66 17.08 -15.63
CA LEU A 815 28.44 16.60 -16.28
C LEU A 815 27.72 15.60 -15.36
N GLY A 816 26.43 15.36 -15.63
CA GLY A 816 25.62 14.35 -14.95
C GLY A 816 25.00 13.36 -15.94
N ALA A 817 24.36 12.31 -15.42
CA ALA A 817 23.61 11.33 -16.20
C ALA A 817 22.30 11.96 -16.75
N LEU A 818 22.44 12.73 -17.84
CA LEU A 818 21.39 13.58 -18.41
C LEU A 818 20.05 12.82 -18.56
N GLY A 819 19.08 13.16 -17.72
CA GLY A 819 17.71 12.62 -17.80
C GLY A 819 17.55 11.15 -17.37
N CYS A 820 18.58 10.49 -16.87
CA CYS A 820 18.55 9.07 -16.50
C CYS A 820 17.82 8.78 -15.18
N GLY A 821 17.63 9.80 -14.33
CA GLY A 821 16.82 9.72 -13.11
C GLY A 821 15.34 9.96 -13.39
N ALA A 822 14.79 11.04 -12.82
CA ALA A 822 13.35 11.37 -12.86
C ALA A 822 12.70 11.45 -14.25
N TYR A 823 13.49 11.59 -15.33
CA TYR A 823 12.98 11.68 -16.70
C TYR A 823 13.01 10.34 -17.46
N GLY A 824 13.56 9.27 -16.86
CA GLY A 824 13.46 7.91 -17.37
C GLY A 824 14.26 7.59 -18.63
N ASN A 825 15.33 8.33 -18.93
CA ASN A 825 16.16 8.06 -20.12
C ASN A 825 17.06 6.83 -19.88
N PRO A 826 17.26 5.95 -20.88
CA PRO A 826 18.07 4.73 -20.75
C PRO A 826 19.56 5.05 -20.47
N PRO A 827 20.10 4.72 -19.28
CA PRO A 827 21.45 5.15 -18.87
C PRO A 827 22.56 4.66 -19.80
N GLY A 828 22.47 3.41 -20.27
CA GLY A 828 23.46 2.82 -21.17
C GLY A 828 23.52 3.49 -22.53
N GLU A 829 22.37 3.89 -23.08
CA GLU A 829 22.31 4.64 -24.34
C GLU A 829 22.82 6.07 -24.16
N VAL A 830 22.43 6.74 -23.07
CA VAL A 830 22.90 8.10 -22.79
C VAL A 830 24.42 8.14 -22.59
N ALA A 831 24.99 7.18 -21.85
CA ALA A 831 26.44 7.05 -21.68
C ALA A 831 27.16 6.84 -23.03
N LYS A 832 26.63 5.95 -23.89
CA LYS A 832 27.15 5.74 -25.26
C LYS A 832 27.05 7.00 -26.12
N ILE A 833 25.94 7.74 -26.03
CA ILE A 833 25.77 9.02 -26.73
C ILE A 833 26.83 10.02 -26.28
N PHE A 834 27.06 10.17 -24.97
CA PHE A 834 28.14 11.02 -24.45
C PHE A 834 29.50 10.57 -24.96
N LYS A 835 29.84 9.28 -24.87
CA LYS A 835 31.14 8.76 -25.34
C LYS A 835 31.35 9.01 -26.82
N LYS A 836 30.34 8.75 -27.65
CA LYS A 836 30.39 9.01 -29.10
C LYS A 836 30.51 10.50 -29.41
N ALA A 837 29.81 11.35 -28.66
CA ALA A 837 29.91 12.79 -28.83
C ALA A 837 31.29 13.33 -28.40
N ILE A 838 31.88 12.81 -27.32
CA ILE A 838 33.17 13.27 -26.80
C ILE A 838 34.34 12.74 -27.65
N CYS A 839 34.38 11.44 -27.91
CA CYS A 839 35.53 10.79 -28.56
C CYS A 839 35.45 10.79 -30.10
N GLY A 840 34.26 11.02 -30.67
CA GLY A 840 34.02 10.89 -32.11
C GLY A 840 33.97 9.44 -32.57
N ASP A 841 34.17 9.21 -33.87
CA ASP A 841 34.20 7.88 -34.47
C ASP A 841 35.43 7.69 -35.37
N LYS A 842 35.45 6.61 -36.16
CA LYS A 842 36.57 6.32 -37.08
C LYS A 842 36.71 7.36 -38.20
N ARG A 843 35.68 8.17 -38.49
CA ARG A 843 35.61 9.08 -39.66
C ARG A 843 35.57 10.56 -39.29
N LYS A 844 35.08 10.91 -38.09
CA LYS A 844 34.97 12.29 -37.59
C LYS A 844 35.60 12.43 -36.22
N HIS A 845 36.18 13.60 -35.93
CA HIS A 845 36.56 13.97 -34.57
C HIS A 845 35.32 14.07 -33.66
N GLY A 846 35.54 14.04 -32.34
CA GLY A 846 34.49 14.32 -31.37
C GLY A 846 34.16 15.82 -31.27
N TYR A 847 33.13 16.13 -30.51
CA TYR A 847 32.66 17.49 -30.23
C TYR A 847 33.35 18.13 -29.02
N ALA A 848 34.27 17.40 -28.36
CA ALA A 848 34.97 17.84 -27.14
C ALA A 848 36.34 18.49 -27.41
N GLU A 849 36.58 18.97 -28.63
CA GLU A 849 37.79 19.73 -28.97
C GLU A 849 37.93 20.99 -28.11
N GLY A 850 39.12 21.20 -27.53
CA GLY A 850 39.39 22.30 -26.61
C GLY A 850 38.96 22.04 -25.16
N ILE A 851 38.40 20.86 -24.86
CA ILE A 851 38.10 20.42 -23.49
C ILE A 851 39.24 19.52 -23.01
N GLU A 852 39.83 19.86 -21.86
CA GLU A 852 40.93 19.14 -21.23
C GLU A 852 40.44 18.06 -20.26
N GLU A 853 39.32 18.29 -19.56
CA GLU A 853 38.82 17.39 -18.52
C GLU A 853 37.28 17.37 -18.45
N ILE A 854 36.71 16.17 -18.33
CA ILE A 854 35.28 15.93 -18.13
C ILE A 854 35.10 15.01 -16.92
N VAL A 855 34.39 15.50 -15.91
CA VAL A 855 34.02 14.74 -14.71
C VAL A 855 32.52 14.45 -14.76
N PHE A 856 32.13 13.18 -14.84
CA PHE A 856 30.75 12.77 -14.63
C PHE A 856 30.49 12.63 -13.12
N ALA A 857 29.80 13.61 -12.54
CA ALA A 857 29.37 13.62 -11.15
C ALA A 857 27.94 13.05 -11.06
N ILE A 858 27.83 11.82 -10.56
CA ILE A 858 26.56 11.11 -10.40
C ILE A 858 26.35 10.90 -8.90
N PHE A 859 25.27 11.46 -8.36
CA PHE A 859 25.04 11.51 -6.92
C PHE A 859 24.62 10.14 -6.34
N ASP A 860 23.81 9.37 -7.07
CA ASP A 860 23.36 8.03 -6.65
C ASP A 860 24.47 6.97 -6.76
N ASP A 861 24.42 5.94 -5.91
CA ASP A 861 25.27 4.74 -5.98
C ASP A 861 24.62 3.61 -6.82
N GLY A 862 23.63 3.97 -7.65
CA GLY A 862 22.76 3.03 -8.36
C GLY A 862 23.23 2.67 -9.77
N GLU A 863 22.25 2.30 -10.60
CA GLU A 863 22.47 1.86 -11.99
C GLU A 863 23.21 2.92 -12.83
N ASN A 864 22.89 4.20 -12.65
CA ASN A 864 23.48 5.30 -13.42
C ASN A 864 25.00 5.36 -13.23
N LEU A 865 25.46 5.35 -11.98
CA LEU A 865 26.88 5.42 -11.64
C LEU A 865 27.64 4.20 -12.20
N ARG A 866 27.08 3.00 -12.04
CA ARG A 866 27.70 1.76 -12.55
C ARG A 866 27.84 1.80 -14.07
N VAL A 867 26.77 2.15 -14.79
CA VAL A 867 26.76 2.13 -16.25
C VAL A 867 27.71 3.18 -16.84
N PHE A 868 27.75 4.39 -16.27
CA PHE A 868 28.71 5.40 -16.73
C PHE A 868 30.15 5.00 -16.41
N ARG A 869 30.42 4.36 -15.26
CA ARG A 869 31.74 3.80 -14.95
C ARG A 869 32.14 2.73 -15.96
N GLU A 870 31.28 1.78 -16.27
CA GLU A 870 31.55 0.73 -17.27
C GLU A 870 31.81 1.29 -18.68
N GLU A 871 31.10 2.36 -19.07
CA GLU A 871 31.25 2.92 -20.42
C GLU A 871 32.50 3.80 -20.56
N PHE A 872 32.97 4.44 -19.49
CA PHE A 872 34.12 5.35 -19.50
C PHE A 872 35.37 4.82 -18.77
N SER A 873 35.36 3.56 -18.31
CA SER A 873 36.51 2.85 -17.73
C SER A 873 37.58 2.47 -18.74
#